data_AF-A0A8H4IAT6-F1
#
_entry.id   AF-A0A8H4IAT6-F1
#
_cell.length_a   1.000
_cell.length_b   1.000
_cell.length_c   1.000
_cell.angle_alpha   90.00
_cell.angle_beta   90.00
_cell.angle_gamma   90.00
#
_symmetry.space_group_name_H-M   'P 1'
#
loop_
_entity.id
_entity.type
_entity.pdbx_description
1 polymer ?
#
loop_
_entity_poly.entity_id
_entity_poly.type
_entity_poly.pdbx_seq_one_letter_code
_entity_poly.pdbx_strand_id
1 'polypeptide(L)'
;MSPDSRDMIEVAIICALPREVHAVKALLDETYSRFCNGHVKHSRDVNVYTLGRMGKHNIVVCALPRMGKVNAAVAATNLRFSFPNIRLALLVGICGGVPFPSGGAPEIFLGDVLISDSMIEYDVGRQRAGGFHRTSQVKERLGGPETLLSLLTSSEVYSAFEGQLNKHLEDMQALDKKWLCPGISRDVIFEESNQHRNRTIERHQCTCDSGNSVNCPRHGFEETRPLRFRSSENSDDVSVHIGTFGCADRVMKSAQHRDLLAKDAGVLAVEMEGAGIWDNLPCVIIKGVCDYADNNKHKVWQNYAAATAAAAAKAFLGCWKHNAGADSSSRQKMHMAIPIPETAFFGRKAELDQIEQNLGWPKRGRKGVVLWGLGGYGKTRLASHYITMHKPFYDSILWIDSSSADSIHSCFAQVLSMIDRNVNEGQSAVEMVLEWLEQDLNPCWIIVFDGVDSRGDPNEPDYIDIEKYIPSCDHGHVLMTTASSDLHLRLNLAGIPVNGVDEQAGSEILLRWSGSSISDSSGAAKAISRRLGGVPLALEQAGSFLSYNIIPINEYNRQFERRFVETPFETPLCEYFESYETGRTLWTAFEILYDALSRRNSDSVKLLHFLAVHGRDQIPFSTISNLVSQYGESPGSPDLTWLLRLHSQMDDFASALRELEKSGFVKFKRKRSDTIIDGFFIHDMVRFFVQLKLFEEDMLDNAALAQDPAVAAGRPSTAMADSPQQIAPIAVKDWEAGVI
;
A
#
# COMPACT_ATOMS: atom_id res chain seq x y z
N MET A 1 2.00 -20.00 -22.42
CA MET A 1 0.73 -20.11 -21.68
C MET A 1 0.31 -18.71 -21.32
N SER A 2 -0.97 -18.38 -21.49
CA SER A 2 -1.54 -17.11 -21.01
C SER A 2 -1.41 -17.02 -19.49
N PRO A 3 -1.17 -15.85 -18.91
CA PRO A 3 -1.08 -15.70 -17.46
C PRO A 3 -2.42 -16.03 -16.79
N ASP A 4 -2.38 -16.79 -15.69
CA ASP A 4 -3.57 -17.20 -14.94
C ASP A 4 -4.12 -16.09 -14.02
N SER A 5 -3.31 -15.05 -13.77
CA SER A 5 -3.69 -13.87 -12.97
C SER A 5 -3.10 -12.58 -13.55
N ARG A 6 -3.78 -11.45 -13.32
CA ARG A 6 -3.27 -10.09 -13.58
C ARG A 6 -1.98 -9.78 -12.82
N ASP A 7 -1.72 -10.53 -11.76
CA ASP A 7 -0.50 -10.42 -10.93
C ASP A 7 0.74 -10.97 -11.65
N MET A 8 0.57 -11.72 -12.74
CA MET A 8 1.68 -12.24 -13.55
C MET A 8 2.15 -11.25 -14.62
N ILE A 9 1.58 -10.04 -14.66
CA ILE A 9 1.98 -8.96 -15.58
C ILE A 9 2.94 -8.04 -14.85
N GLU A 10 4.19 -8.02 -15.31
CA GLU A 10 5.27 -7.26 -14.66
C GLU A 10 5.74 -6.06 -15.50
N VAL A 11 5.34 -6.01 -16.78
CA VAL A 11 5.74 -4.96 -17.72
C VAL A 11 4.51 -4.26 -18.28
N ALA A 12 4.50 -2.94 -18.22
CA ALA A 12 3.53 -2.10 -18.92
C ALA A 12 4.19 -1.38 -20.10
N ILE A 13 3.52 -1.31 -21.24
CA ILE A 13 3.87 -0.44 -22.35
C ILE A 13 2.76 0.58 -22.53
N ILE A 14 3.09 1.86 -22.39
CA ILE A 14 2.15 2.97 -22.46
C ILE A 14 2.42 3.75 -23.74
N CYS A 15 1.37 3.98 -24.53
CA CYS A 15 1.45 4.70 -25.80
C CYS A 15 0.42 5.84 -25.82
N ALA A 16 0.81 7.01 -26.31
CA ALA A 16 -0.01 8.22 -26.32
C ALA A 16 -0.88 8.34 -27.59
N LEU A 17 -0.43 7.76 -28.70
CA LEU A 17 -1.09 7.84 -30.01
C LEU A 17 -1.48 6.46 -30.56
N PRO A 18 -2.57 6.35 -31.34
CA PRO A 18 -2.99 5.09 -31.95
C PRO A 18 -1.91 4.41 -32.81
N ARG A 19 -1.09 5.20 -33.52
CA ARG A 19 0.00 4.66 -34.35
C ARG A 19 1.10 3.98 -33.53
N GLU A 20 1.37 4.49 -32.34
CA GLU A 20 2.35 3.94 -31.40
C GLU A 20 1.83 2.62 -30.83
N VAL A 21 0.54 2.58 -30.47
CA VAL A 21 -0.15 1.34 -30.05
C VAL A 21 -0.08 0.29 -31.17
N HIS A 22 -0.33 0.67 -32.42
CA HIS A 22 -0.25 -0.24 -33.56
C HIS A 22 1.17 -0.77 -33.80
N ALA A 23 2.20 0.06 -33.63
CA ALA A 23 3.59 -0.35 -33.76
C ALA A 23 3.98 -1.38 -32.68
N VAL A 24 3.66 -1.10 -31.42
CA VAL A 24 3.91 -2.03 -30.29
C VAL A 24 3.16 -3.34 -30.49
N LYS A 25 1.88 -3.28 -30.89
CA LYS A 25 1.06 -4.48 -31.13
C LYS A 25 1.61 -5.36 -32.25
N ALA A 26 2.19 -4.77 -33.29
CA ALA A 26 2.76 -5.53 -34.41
C ALA A 26 3.96 -6.40 -33.97
N LEU A 27 4.56 -6.10 -32.82
CA LEU A 27 5.72 -6.81 -32.27
C LEU A 27 5.38 -7.77 -31.12
N LEU A 28 4.11 -7.89 -30.73
CA LEU A 28 3.68 -8.90 -29.76
C LEU A 28 3.89 -10.30 -30.34
N ASP A 29 4.56 -11.18 -29.58
CA ASP A 29 4.72 -12.57 -29.97
C ASP A 29 3.40 -13.35 -29.80
N GLU A 30 2.59 -12.93 -28.84
CA GLU A 30 1.28 -13.50 -28.55
C GLU A 30 0.36 -12.40 -28.05
N THR A 31 -0.89 -12.38 -28.53
CA THR A 31 -1.94 -11.55 -27.94
C THR A 31 -2.90 -12.46 -27.22
N TYR A 32 -3.13 -12.20 -25.94
CA TYR A 32 -4.10 -12.97 -25.17
C TYR A 32 -5.50 -12.52 -25.59
N SER A 33 -6.29 -13.45 -26.14
CA SER A 33 -7.70 -13.19 -26.40
C SER A 33 -8.36 -12.76 -25.09
N ARG A 34 -9.28 -11.77 -25.17
CA ARG A 34 -10.00 -11.20 -24.01
C ARG A 34 -10.31 -12.32 -23.03
N PHE A 35 -9.79 -12.23 -21.81
CA PHE A 35 -10.16 -13.15 -20.73
C PHE A 35 -11.68 -13.26 -20.71
N CYS A 36 -12.19 -14.39 -21.19
CA CYS A 36 -13.55 -14.81 -21.00
C CYS A 36 -13.66 -15.12 -19.50
N ASN A 37 -14.02 -14.11 -18.67
CA ASN A 37 -14.67 -14.21 -17.35
C ASN A 37 -14.52 -12.92 -16.50
N GLY A 38 -15.03 -11.78 -17.01
CA GLY A 38 -15.62 -10.76 -16.14
C GLY A 38 -14.77 -9.56 -15.72
N HIS A 39 -13.58 -9.71 -15.11
CA HIS A 39 -12.90 -8.54 -14.49
C HIS A 39 -11.36 -8.57 -14.59
N VAL A 40 -10.81 -8.19 -15.76
CA VAL A 40 -9.35 -8.12 -16.02
C VAL A 40 -8.67 -6.95 -15.32
N LYS A 41 -9.44 -5.89 -15.06
CA LYS A 41 -8.97 -4.63 -14.46
C LYS A 41 -9.89 -4.27 -13.31
N HIS A 42 -9.41 -3.40 -12.43
CA HIS A 42 -10.19 -2.90 -11.31
C HIS A 42 -11.50 -2.23 -11.81
N SER A 43 -12.59 -2.32 -11.04
CA SER A 43 -13.92 -1.84 -11.46
C SER A 43 -13.98 -0.35 -11.78
N ARG A 44 -13.10 0.44 -11.16
CA ARG A 44 -12.96 1.90 -11.39
C ARG A 44 -11.93 2.27 -12.46
N ASP A 45 -11.23 1.29 -13.02
CA ASP A 45 -10.22 1.53 -14.04
C ASP A 45 -10.88 1.78 -15.41
N VAL A 46 -10.67 2.98 -15.96
CA VAL A 46 -11.23 3.41 -17.24
C VAL A 46 -10.30 3.15 -18.44
N ASN A 47 -9.07 2.71 -18.23
CA ASN A 47 -8.10 2.47 -19.28
C ASN A 47 -8.49 1.30 -20.19
N VAL A 48 -7.99 1.33 -21.43
CA VAL A 48 -8.14 0.23 -22.38
C VAL A 48 -6.81 -0.48 -22.53
N TYR A 49 -6.82 -1.77 -22.23
CA TYR A 49 -5.63 -2.62 -22.26
C TYR A 49 -5.67 -3.64 -23.39
N THR A 50 -4.50 -3.93 -23.95
CA THR A 50 -4.25 -5.16 -24.68
C THR A 50 -3.21 -5.96 -23.93
N LEU A 51 -3.51 -7.22 -23.62
CA LEU A 51 -2.58 -8.12 -22.95
C LEU A 51 -1.90 -9.02 -23.97
N GLY A 52 -0.62 -9.29 -23.74
CA GLY A 52 0.15 -10.14 -24.63
C GLY A 52 1.51 -10.51 -24.07
N ARG A 53 2.32 -11.11 -24.93
CA ARG A 53 3.69 -11.51 -24.62
C ARG A 53 4.67 -10.82 -25.55
N MET A 54 5.79 -10.38 -24.99
CA MET A 54 6.92 -9.87 -25.76
C MET A 54 8.21 -10.44 -25.17
N GLY A 55 8.86 -11.33 -25.92
CA GLY A 55 9.92 -12.21 -25.45
C GLY A 55 9.46 -13.13 -24.33
N LYS A 56 10.15 -13.06 -23.20
CA LYS A 56 9.85 -13.82 -21.98
C LYS A 56 8.86 -13.11 -21.03
N HIS A 57 8.40 -11.91 -21.39
CA HIS A 57 7.65 -11.05 -20.49
C HIS A 57 6.16 -11.05 -20.85
N ASN A 58 5.31 -11.26 -19.84
CA ASN A 58 3.88 -10.98 -19.96
C ASN A 58 3.69 -9.46 -19.81
N ILE A 59 3.09 -8.84 -20.83
CA ILE A 59 2.99 -7.39 -20.89
C ILE A 59 1.55 -6.91 -21.02
N VAL A 60 1.31 -5.72 -20.49
CA VAL A 60 0.09 -4.95 -20.74
C VAL A 60 0.39 -3.72 -21.58
N VAL A 61 -0.28 -3.57 -22.73
CA VAL A 61 -0.25 -2.38 -23.56
C VAL A 61 -1.43 -1.47 -23.19
N CYS A 62 -1.15 -0.27 -22.72
CA CYS A 62 -2.13 0.74 -22.35
C CYS A 62 -2.12 1.90 -23.36
N ALA A 63 -3.28 2.17 -23.96
CA ALA A 63 -3.48 3.34 -24.80
C ALA A 63 -3.99 4.50 -23.96
N LEU A 64 -3.31 5.65 -24.02
CA LEU A 64 -3.83 6.86 -23.38
C LEU A 64 -5.08 7.37 -24.10
N PRO A 65 -6.09 7.90 -23.38
CA PRO A 65 -7.27 8.48 -24.02
C PRO A 65 -6.92 9.73 -24.81
N ARG A 66 -5.96 10.54 -24.31
CA ARG A 66 -5.40 11.74 -24.95
C ARG A 66 -3.95 11.91 -24.49
N MET A 67 -3.15 12.60 -25.29
CA MET A 67 -1.79 13.05 -24.94
C MET A 67 -1.79 13.99 -23.71
N GLY A 68 -0.62 14.14 -23.08
CA GLY A 68 -0.36 15.07 -21.98
C GLY A 68 -0.20 14.42 -20.59
N LYS A 69 0.51 15.11 -19.69
CA LYS A 69 0.94 14.63 -18.37
C LYS A 69 -0.22 14.14 -17.49
N VAL A 70 -1.33 14.87 -17.47
CA VAL A 70 -2.50 14.53 -16.63
C VAL A 70 -3.12 13.19 -17.03
N ASN A 71 -3.32 12.96 -18.34
CA ASN A 71 -3.88 11.69 -18.82
C ASN A 71 -2.91 10.53 -18.57
N ALA A 72 -1.61 10.80 -18.76
CA ALA A 72 -0.56 9.83 -18.50
C ALA A 72 -0.50 9.42 -17.02
N ALA A 73 -0.62 10.39 -16.10
CA ALA A 73 -0.67 10.14 -14.65
C ALA A 73 -1.90 9.30 -14.27
N VAL A 74 -3.11 9.70 -14.70
CA VAL A 74 -4.34 8.94 -14.42
C VAL A 74 -4.25 7.52 -14.96
N ALA A 75 -3.72 7.36 -16.19
CA ALA A 75 -3.55 6.05 -16.77
C ALA A 75 -2.57 5.21 -15.95
N ALA A 76 -1.39 5.76 -15.58
CA ALA A 76 -0.38 5.06 -14.79
C ALA A 76 -0.90 4.66 -13.40
N THR A 77 -1.64 5.55 -12.71
CA THR A 77 -2.28 5.26 -11.42
C THR A 77 -3.25 4.08 -11.56
N ASN A 78 -4.17 4.13 -12.53
CA ASN A 78 -5.13 3.05 -12.77
C ASN A 78 -4.44 1.73 -13.13
N LEU A 79 -3.39 1.80 -13.93
CA LEU A 79 -2.61 0.64 -14.36
C LEU A 79 -1.93 -0.03 -13.16
N ARG A 80 -1.37 0.75 -12.23
CA ARG A 80 -0.82 0.27 -10.95
C ARG A 80 -1.86 -0.43 -10.07
N PHE A 81 -3.09 0.06 -10.03
CA PHE A 81 -4.19 -0.60 -9.30
C PHE A 81 -4.68 -1.89 -9.96
N SER A 82 -4.71 -1.92 -11.29
CA SER A 82 -5.20 -3.08 -12.04
C SER A 82 -4.16 -4.20 -12.14
N PHE A 83 -2.87 -3.86 -12.17
CA PHE A 83 -1.75 -4.78 -12.31
C PHE A 83 -0.69 -4.48 -11.22
N PRO A 84 -0.83 -5.08 -10.03
CA PRO A 84 -0.08 -4.67 -8.84
C PRO A 84 1.41 -5.02 -8.88
N ASN A 85 1.82 -5.94 -9.76
CA ASN A 85 3.20 -6.44 -9.85
C ASN A 85 4.02 -5.81 -10.98
N ILE A 86 3.61 -4.67 -11.51
CA ILE A 86 4.41 -3.98 -12.53
C ILE A 86 5.69 -3.44 -11.93
N ARG A 87 6.81 -3.88 -12.50
CA ARG A 87 8.18 -3.50 -12.11
C ARG A 87 8.84 -2.60 -13.15
N LEU A 88 8.31 -2.57 -14.37
CA LEU A 88 8.82 -1.75 -15.46
C LEU A 88 7.67 -1.23 -16.31
N ALA A 89 7.59 0.09 -16.46
CA ALA A 89 6.76 0.75 -17.45
C ALA A 89 7.65 1.30 -18.57
N LEU A 90 7.27 1.07 -19.83
CA LEU A 90 7.90 1.67 -20.99
C LEU A 90 6.93 2.69 -21.59
N LEU A 91 7.31 3.96 -21.63
CA LEU A 91 6.60 4.96 -22.42
C LEU A 91 7.17 4.91 -23.83
N VAL A 92 6.44 4.26 -24.74
CA VAL A 92 6.89 3.99 -26.11
C VAL A 92 6.11 4.87 -27.08
N GLY A 93 6.82 5.59 -27.94
CA GLY A 93 6.15 6.44 -28.92
C GLY A 93 7.08 7.31 -29.76
N ILE A 94 6.56 8.43 -30.24
CA ILE A 94 7.34 9.40 -31.01
C ILE A 94 7.61 10.68 -30.22
N CYS A 95 8.67 11.40 -30.58
CA CYS A 95 9.05 12.66 -29.97
C CYS A 95 9.65 13.63 -31.00
N GLY A 96 9.90 14.87 -30.56
CA GLY A 96 10.73 15.82 -31.27
C GLY A 96 12.18 15.72 -30.78
N GLY A 97 13.14 15.58 -31.70
CA GLY A 97 14.56 15.45 -31.38
C GLY A 97 15.31 16.79 -31.41
N VAL A 98 16.41 16.87 -30.67
CA VAL A 98 17.38 17.97 -30.78
C VAL A 98 18.44 17.58 -31.80
N PRO A 99 18.47 18.18 -33.00
CA PRO A 99 19.33 17.70 -34.09
C PRO A 99 20.82 17.85 -33.80
N PHE A 100 21.20 18.92 -33.08
CA PHE A 100 22.58 19.23 -32.72
C PHE A 100 22.70 19.30 -31.18
N PRO A 101 22.83 18.14 -30.50
CA PRO A 101 23.02 18.11 -29.06
C PRO A 101 24.28 18.89 -28.62
N SER A 102 24.24 19.46 -27.42
CA SER A 102 25.41 20.17 -26.85
C SER A 102 26.49 19.19 -26.37
N GLY A 103 27.74 19.65 -26.26
CA GLY A 103 28.80 18.88 -25.61
C GLY A 103 29.50 17.82 -26.48
N GLY A 104 29.35 17.88 -27.81
CA GLY A 104 30.04 16.98 -28.74
C GLY A 104 29.39 15.59 -28.88
N ALA A 105 28.17 15.42 -28.39
CA ALA A 105 27.38 14.22 -28.62
C ALA A 105 27.02 14.06 -30.12
N PRO A 106 26.79 12.81 -30.59
CA PRO A 106 26.43 12.54 -31.97
C PRO A 106 25.17 13.30 -32.40
N GLU A 107 25.10 13.65 -33.69
CA GLU A 107 23.90 14.26 -34.24
C GLU A 107 22.72 13.29 -34.21
N ILE A 108 21.51 13.84 -34.05
CA ILE A 108 20.26 13.07 -34.02
C ILE A 108 19.54 13.23 -35.37
N PHE A 109 19.11 12.11 -35.94
CA PHE A 109 18.41 12.03 -37.22
C PHE A 109 16.95 11.61 -37.07
N LEU A 110 16.12 11.88 -38.07
CA LEU A 110 14.73 11.38 -38.08
C LEU A 110 14.76 9.85 -38.17
N GLY A 111 13.94 9.21 -37.34
CA GLY A 111 13.90 7.76 -37.19
C GLY A 111 14.82 7.19 -36.13
N ASP A 112 15.83 7.94 -35.66
CA ASP A 112 16.68 7.53 -34.55
C ASP A 112 15.85 7.27 -33.28
N VAL A 113 16.40 6.46 -32.37
CA VAL A 113 15.75 6.11 -31.10
C VAL A 113 16.45 6.83 -29.96
N LEU A 114 15.66 7.46 -29.10
CA LEU A 114 16.10 8.13 -27.89
C LEU A 114 15.58 7.36 -26.66
N ILE A 115 16.46 7.09 -25.69
CA ILE A 115 16.13 6.41 -24.43
C ILE A 115 16.46 7.36 -23.26
N SER A 116 15.51 7.54 -22.34
CA SER A 116 15.70 8.47 -21.22
C SER A 116 16.58 7.90 -20.11
N ASP A 117 17.66 8.59 -19.75
CA ASP A 117 18.35 8.38 -18.46
C ASP A 117 17.80 9.28 -17.35
N SER A 118 17.35 10.47 -17.71
CA SER A 118 16.94 11.55 -16.83
C SER A 118 15.89 12.42 -17.52
N MET A 119 15.18 13.23 -16.76
CA MET A 119 14.12 14.09 -17.32
C MET A 119 14.01 15.38 -16.53
N ILE A 120 13.64 16.44 -17.23
CA ILE A 120 13.33 17.75 -16.67
C ILE A 120 11.94 18.19 -17.13
N GLU A 121 11.21 18.89 -16.26
CA GLU A 121 9.96 19.56 -16.64
C GLU A 121 10.22 21.03 -16.95
N TYR A 122 10.30 21.39 -18.23
CA TYR A 122 10.77 22.72 -18.63
C TYR A 122 9.70 23.82 -18.59
N ASP A 123 8.44 23.45 -18.38
CA ASP A 123 7.31 24.36 -18.17
C ASP A 123 6.92 24.53 -16.69
N VAL A 124 7.69 23.93 -15.77
CA VAL A 124 7.51 24.08 -14.32
C VAL A 124 8.49 25.10 -13.76
N GLY A 125 7.98 26.11 -13.06
CA GLY A 125 8.79 27.24 -12.61
C GLY A 125 7.95 28.35 -11.99
N ARG A 126 8.60 29.48 -11.68
CA ARG A 126 7.97 30.65 -11.06
C ARG A 126 7.88 31.79 -12.08
N GLN A 127 6.68 32.36 -12.24
CA GLN A 127 6.51 33.61 -12.97
C GLN A 127 7.03 34.77 -12.11
N ARG A 128 8.04 35.50 -12.60
CA ARG A 128 8.57 36.73 -11.98
C ARG A 128 8.29 37.92 -12.91
N ALA A 129 8.52 39.14 -12.41
CA ALA A 129 8.37 40.37 -13.20
C ALA A 129 9.25 40.37 -14.47
N GLY A 130 10.44 39.75 -14.40
CA GLY A 130 11.35 39.57 -15.55
C GLY A 130 11.06 38.36 -16.44
N GLY A 131 9.93 37.66 -16.24
CA GLY A 131 9.54 36.50 -17.03
C GLY A 131 9.49 35.19 -16.25
N PHE A 132 9.22 34.10 -16.97
CA PHE A 132 9.14 32.75 -16.40
C PHE A 132 10.54 32.23 -16.06
N HIS A 133 10.73 31.78 -14.81
CA HIS A 133 11.98 31.18 -14.35
C HIS A 133 11.75 29.69 -14.05
N ARG A 134 12.31 28.81 -14.89
CA ARG A 134 12.21 27.36 -14.77
C ARG A 134 12.85 26.87 -13.46
N THR A 135 12.27 25.84 -12.84
CA THR A 135 12.93 25.05 -11.79
C THR A 135 14.03 24.19 -12.41
N SER A 136 15.27 24.27 -11.93
CA SER A 136 16.40 23.50 -12.49
C SER A 136 16.50 22.06 -11.97
N GLN A 137 15.44 21.51 -11.40
CA GLN A 137 15.46 20.19 -10.79
C GLN A 137 15.26 19.10 -11.84
N VAL A 138 16.21 18.17 -11.90
CA VAL A 138 16.00 16.88 -12.56
C VAL A 138 14.94 16.14 -11.77
N LYS A 139 13.94 15.59 -12.45
CA LYS A 139 12.85 14.88 -11.79
C LYS A 139 13.38 13.57 -11.22
N GLU A 140 13.14 13.34 -9.93
CA GLU A 140 13.50 12.07 -9.27
C GLU A 140 12.65 10.93 -9.82
N ARG A 141 13.29 9.80 -10.18
CA ARG A 141 12.63 8.62 -10.71
C ARG A 141 12.19 7.69 -9.57
N LEU A 142 10.97 7.14 -9.65
CA LEU A 142 10.49 6.10 -8.75
C LEU A 142 11.17 4.73 -9.00
N GLY A 143 12.44 4.56 -8.66
CA GLY A 143 13.16 3.26 -8.70
C GLY A 143 13.26 2.57 -10.08
N GLY A 144 14.26 1.69 -10.26
CA GLY A 144 14.52 0.92 -11.50
C GLY A 144 14.88 1.75 -12.75
N PRO A 145 15.33 1.14 -13.87
CA PRO A 145 16.31 0.08 -14.07
C PRO A 145 17.71 0.69 -14.29
N GLU A 146 18.29 1.38 -13.30
CA GLU A 146 19.61 2.01 -13.42
C GLU A 146 20.69 1.00 -13.83
N THR A 147 20.59 -0.21 -13.30
CA THR A 147 21.42 -1.37 -13.69
C THR A 147 21.32 -1.72 -15.16
N LEU A 148 20.18 -1.48 -15.85
CA LEU A 148 20.03 -1.81 -17.26
C LEU A 148 20.49 -0.70 -18.20
N LEU A 149 20.26 0.57 -17.82
CA LEU A 149 20.83 1.70 -18.56
C LEU A 149 22.35 1.71 -18.44
N SER A 150 22.90 1.34 -17.26
CA SER A 150 24.34 1.10 -17.10
C SER A 150 24.83 -0.14 -17.86
N LEU A 151 23.99 -1.16 -18.10
CA LEU A 151 24.39 -2.29 -18.94
C LEU A 151 24.48 -1.91 -20.42
N LEU A 152 23.64 -0.98 -20.89
CA LEU A 152 23.74 -0.44 -22.25
C LEU A 152 24.97 0.45 -22.47
N THR A 153 25.78 0.72 -21.44
CA THR A 153 27.11 1.35 -21.63
C THR A 153 28.19 0.34 -21.99
N SER A 154 27.95 -0.98 -21.88
CA SER A 154 28.85 -2.02 -22.41
C SER A 154 28.68 -2.11 -23.92
N SER A 155 29.81 -2.05 -24.64
CA SER A 155 29.83 -2.12 -26.11
C SER A 155 29.24 -3.42 -26.64
N GLU A 156 29.43 -4.55 -25.93
CA GLU A 156 28.88 -5.84 -26.33
C GLU A 156 27.36 -5.87 -26.20
N VAL A 157 26.82 -5.36 -25.08
CA VAL A 157 25.38 -5.32 -24.82
C VAL A 157 24.70 -4.33 -25.77
N TYR A 158 25.31 -3.17 -26.01
CA TYR A 158 24.82 -2.17 -26.96
C TYR A 158 24.75 -2.74 -28.37
N SER A 159 25.81 -3.40 -28.86
CA SER A 159 25.82 -4.00 -30.20
C SER A 159 24.76 -5.10 -30.35
N ALA A 160 24.56 -5.93 -29.33
CA ALA A 160 23.50 -6.92 -29.32
C ALA A 160 22.10 -6.29 -29.32
N PHE A 161 21.90 -5.20 -28.57
CA PHE A 161 20.66 -4.44 -28.55
C PHE A 161 20.34 -3.84 -29.92
N GLU A 162 21.31 -3.16 -30.54
CA GLU A 162 21.21 -2.55 -31.86
C GLU A 162 20.89 -3.59 -32.94
N GLY A 163 21.56 -4.75 -32.91
CA GLY A 163 21.26 -5.85 -33.83
C GLY A 163 19.83 -6.40 -33.69
N GLN A 164 19.30 -6.53 -32.47
CA GLN A 164 17.90 -6.96 -32.26
C GLN A 164 16.90 -5.88 -32.68
N LEU A 165 17.20 -4.61 -32.43
CA LEU A 165 16.37 -3.48 -32.86
C LEU A 165 16.22 -3.50 -34.39
N ASN A 166 17.32 -3.52 -35.13
CA ASN A 166 17.29 -3.50 -36.60
C ASN A 166 16.55 -4.72 -37.15
N LYS A 167 16.79 -5.91 -36.59
CA LYS A 167 16.04 -7.12 -36.96
C LYS A 167 14.53 -6.98 -36.75
N HIS A 168 14.09 -6.51 -35.59
CA HIS A 168 12.66 -6.33 -35.31
C HIS A 168 12.03 -5.28 -36.22
N LEU A 169 12.77 -4.24 -36.59
CA LEU A 169 12.32 -3.24 -37.55
C LEU A 169 12.18 -3.80 -38.96
N GLU A 170 13.15 -4.59 -39.44
CA GLU A 170 13.09 -5.30 -40.72
C GLU A 170 11.86 -6.23 -40.78
N ASP A 171 11.62 -7.00 -39.71
CA ASP A 171 10.44 -7.88 -39.60
C ASP A 171 9.14 -7.07 -39.73
N MET A 172 9.04 -5.91 -39.07
CA MET A 172 7.88 -5.02 -39.21
C MET A 172 7.72 -4.50 -40.64
N GLN A 173 8.80 -4.05 -41.27
CA GLN A 173 8.81 -3.50 -42.63
C GLN A 173 8.42 -4.55 -43.68
N ALA A 174 8.82 -5.80 -43.48
CA ALA A 174 8.42 -6.91 -44.33
C ALA A 174 6.92 -7.22 -44.20
N LEU A 175 6.34 -7.07 -43.00
CA LEU A 175 4.92 -7.30 -42.74
C LEU A 175 4.01 -6.21 -43.31
N ASP A 176 4.40 -4.93 -43.21
CA ASP A 176 3.59 -3.82 -43.68
C ASP A 176 4.46 -2.63 -44.13
N LYS A 177 4.29 -2.25 -45.41
CA LYS A 177 5.05 -1.17 -46.06
C LYS A 177 4.90 0.20 -45.37
N LYS A 178 3.87 0.41 -44.54
CA LYS A 178 3.69 1.68 -43.82
C LYS A 178 4.83 1.97 -42.82
N TRP A 179 5.61 0.95 -42.44
CA TRP A 179 6.75 1.05 -41.53
C TRP A 179 8.08 1.29 -42.25
N LEU A 180 8.08 1.40 -43.59
CA LEU A 180 9.32 1.67 -44.34
C LEU A 180 9.88 3.05 -44.02
N CYS A 181 11.21 3.14 -44.00
CA CYS A 181 11.91 4.42 -43.91
C CYS A 181 11.47 5.33 -45.07
N PRO A 182 11.06 6.59 -44.80
CA PRO A 182 10.65 7.53 -45.85
C PRO A 182 11.78 7.90 -46.84
N GLY A 183 13.03 7.57 -46.51
CA GLY A 183 14.24 7.84 -47.28
C GLY A 183 15.09 8.93 -46.64
N ILE A 184 16.41 8.69 -46.57
CA ILE A 184 17.42 9.58 -45.98
C ILE A 184 17.36 11.01 -46.55
N SER A 185 17.06 11.16 -47.84
CA SER A 185 16.91 12.46 -48.51
C SER A 185 15.76 13.33 -47.98
N ARG A 186 14.86 12.76 -47.17
CA ARG A 186 13.75 13.46 -46.53
C ARG A 186 14.04 13.87 -45.08
N ASP A 187 15.24 13.57 -44.59
CA ASP A 187 15.77 14.13 -43.35
C ASP A 187 16.51 15.43 -43.66
N VAL A 188 15.78 16.54 -43.55
CA VAL A 188 16.26 17.87 -43.89
C VAL A 188 15.88 18.83 -42.79
N ILE A 189 16.88 19.60 -42.32
CA ILE A 189 16.68 20.71 -41.40
C ILE A 189 16.82 22.00 -42.21
N PHE A 190 15.87 22.91 -42.05
CA PHE A 190 15.89 24.22 -42.72
C PHE A 190 16.40 25.29 -41.76
N GLU A 191 17.08 26.29 -42.30
CA GLU A 191 17.45 27.48 -41.53
C GLU A 191 16.20 28.26 -41.11
N GLU A 192 16.08 28.64 -39.83
CA GLU A 192 14.98 29.48 -39.32
C GLU A 192 15.09 30.94 -39.80
N SER A 193 15.82 31.21 -40.90
CA SER A 193 15.87 32.54 -41.50
C SER A 193 14.49 32.89 -42.08
N ASN A 194 13.86 33.87 -41.42
CA ASN A 194 12.69 34.66 -41.80
C ASN A 194 11.32 34.16 -41.30
N GLN A 195 10.91 34.75 -40.16
CA GLN A 195 9.56 34.81 -39.59
C GLN A 195 8.53 35.40 -40.59
N HIS A 196 8.17 34.70 -41.67
CA HIS A 196 7.09 35.13 -42.57
C HIS A 196 6.21 34.00 -43.11
N ARG A 197 6.11 32.85 -42.43
CA ARG A 197 5.26 31.74 -42.93
C ARG A 197 3.83 31.66 -42.38
N ASN A 198 3.37 32.60 -41.56
CA ASN A 198 1.98 32.58 -41.05
C ASN A 198 1.39 33.97 -40.77
N ARG A 199 1.34 34.84 -41.79
CA ARG A 199 0.08 35.56 -41.99
C ARG A 199 -0.67 34.76 -43.04
N THR A 200 -1.82 34.24 -42.63
CA THR A 200 -2.91 33.88 -43.52
C THR A 200 -2.86 34.79 -44.74
N ILE A 201 -2.76 34.20 -45.92
CA ILE A 201 -3.15 34.83 -47.17
C ILE A 201 -4.67 35.06 -47.02
N GLU A 202 -5.07 36.08 -46.26
CA GLU A 202 -6.25 36.84 -46.63
C GLU A 202 -5.89 37.41 -47.99
N ARG A 203 -6.45 36.75 -49.03
CA ARG A 203 -6.50 37.15 -50.42
C ARG A 203 -6.00 38.59 -50.63
N HIS A 204 -4.71 38.75 -50.89
CA HIS A 204 -4.28 39.96 -51.58
C HIS A 204 -4.92 39.88 -52.97
N GLN A 205 -5.99 40.63 -53.20
CA GLN A 205 -6.51 40.89 -54.54
C GLN A 205 -5.48 41.73 -55.27
N CYS A 206 -4.49 41.07 -55.89
CA CYS A 206 -3.67 41.70 -56.89
C CYS A 206 -4.44 41.66 -58.21
N THR A 207 -4.73 42.82 -58.78
CA THR A 207 -5.45 42.96 -60.06
C THR A 207 -4.55 42.71 -61.27
N CYS A 208 -3.57 41.81 -61.16
CA CYS A 208 -2.72 41.45 -62.31
C CYS A 208 -3.47 40.42 -63.19
N ASP A 209 -3.76 40.82 -64.42
CA ASP A 209 -4.70 40.20 -65.37
C ASP A 209 -4.32 38.82 -65.93
N SER A 210 -3.39 38.12 -65.31
CA SER A 210 -3.05 36.74 -65.66
C SER A 210 -2.51 36.04 -64.42
N GLY A 211 -3.25 35.04 -63.94
CA GLY A 211 -3.01 34.28 -62.71
C GLY A 211 -1.75 33.40 -62.71
N ASN A 212 -0.65 33.89 -63.26
CA ASN A 212 0.69 33.32 -63.16
C ASN A 212 1.69 34.48 -63.01
N SER A 213 1.94 34.93 -61.78
CA SER A 213 3.05 35.84 -61.51
C SER A 213 3.98 35.26 -60.44
N VAL A 214 4.92 34.45 -60.92
CA VAL A 214 6.14 34.03 -60.20
C VAL A 214 7.04 35.24 -59.90
N ASN A 215 6.78 36.41 -60.50
CA ASN A 215 7.59 37.64 -60.37
C ASN A 215 6.87 38.81 -59.67
N CYS A 216 5.97 38.55 -58.70
CA CYS A 216 5.50 39.64 -57.83
C CYS A 216 6.55 39.92 -56.74
N PRO A 217 7.07 41.16 -56.59
CA PRO A 217 8.08 41.50 -55.57
C PRO A 217 7.62 41.28 -54.12
N ARG A 218 6.32 41.03 -53.89
CA ARG A 218 5.75 40.69 -52.57
C ARG A 218 5.57 39.19 -52.33
N HIS A 219 5.79 38.33 -53.33
CA HIS A 219 5.74 36.86 -53.19
C HIS A 219 7.13 36.25 -52.99
N GLY A 220 8.06 36.96 -52.33
CA GLY A 220 9.46 36.56 -52.16
C GLY A 220 9.62 35.05 -51.91
N PHE A 221 10.03 34.33 -52.96
CA PHE A 221 10.60 33.00 -52.86
C PHE A 221 12.06 33.19 -52.44
N GLU A 222 12.31 33.25 -51.15
CA GLU A 222 13.64 32.93 -50.64
C GLU A 222 13.71 31.41 -50.51
N GLU A 223 14.55 30.79 -51.33
CA GLU A 223 14.94 29.39 -51.21
C GLU A 223 15.49 29.16 -49.80
N THR A 224 14.69 28.52 -48.92
CA THR A 224 15.16 28.10 -47.59
C THR A 224 16.30 27.12 -47.80
N ARG A 225 17.53 27.58 -47.57
CA ARG A 225 18.71 26.70 -47.66
C ARG A 225 18.61 25.64 -46.57
N PRO A 226 18.78 24.36 -46.93
CA PRO A 226 18.86 23.29 -45.96
C PRO A 226 20.13 23.48 -45.12
N LEU A 227 19.99 23.55 -43.80
CA LEU A 227 21.09 23.58 -42.84
C LEU A 227 21.83 22.24 -42.79
N ARG A 228 21.10 21.13 -42.96
CA ARG A 228 21.66 19.79 -42.90
C ARG A 228 20.91 18.80 -43.79
N PHE A 229 21.68 17.92 -44.43
CA PHE A 229 21.23 16.66 -45.01
C PHE A 229 21.90 15.49 -44.29
N ARG A 230 21.16 14.40 -44.07
CA ARG A 230 21.79 13.11 -43.73
C ARG A 230 22.56 12.62 -44.97
N SER A 231 23.88 12.45 -44.84
CA SER A 231 24.73 12.02 -45.95
C SER A 231 24.50 10.54 -46.27
N SER A 232 24.84 10.10 -47.49
CA SER A 232 24.82 8.68 -47.88
C SER A 232 25.95 7.87 -47.24
N GLU A 233 26.87 8.53 -46.52
CA GLU A 233 27.95 7.87 -45.76
C GLU A 233 27.48 7.43 -44.37
N ASN A 234 26.35 7.97 -43.89
CA ASN A 234 25.72 7.52 -42.66
C ASN A 234 24.99 6.20 -42.93
N SER A 235 25.14 5.21 -42.02
CA SER A 235 24.42 3.93 -42.15
C SER A 235 22.91 4.13 -42.28
N ASP A 236 22.26 3.24 -43.04
CA ASP A 236 20.80 3.10 -43.07
C ASP A 236 20.26 2.59 -41.72
N ASP A 237 21.14 2.11 -40.83
CA ASP A 237 20.80 1.61 -39.50
C ASP A 237 20.27 2.73 -38.57
N VAL A 238 19.41 2.32 -37.65
CA VAL A 238 18.85 3.20 -36.63
C VAL A 238 19.86 3.44 -35.52
N SER A 239 20.24 4.69 -35.31
CA SER A 239 21.12 5.06 -34.18
C SER A 239 20.31 5.20 -32.88
N VAL A 240 20.95 4.84 -31.76
CA VAL A 240 20.34 4.87 -30.43
C VAL A 240 21.09 5.86 -29.56
N HIS A 241 20.38 6.80 -28.96
CA HIS A 241 20.97 7.82 -28.09
C HIS A 241 20.33 7.75 -26.70
N ILE A 242 21.16 7.80 -25.66
CA ILE A 242 20.72 7.80 -24.26
C ILE A 242 20.99 9.17 -23.66
N GLY A 243 19.99 9.79 -23.03
CA GLY A 243 20.20 11.07 -22.37
C GLY A 243 18.94 11.71 -21.80
N THR A 244 19.05 13.00 -21.46
CA THR A 244 18.01 13.76 -20.77
C THR A 244 16.84 14.11 -21.68
N PHE A 245 15.62 13.90 -21.20
CA PHE A 245 14.38 14.30 -21.88
C PHE A 245 13.79 15.58 -21.27
N GLY A 246 13.28 16.47 -22.12
CA GLY A 246 12.46 17.61 -21.70
C GLY A 246 10.97 17.27 -21.79
N CYS A 247 10.24 17.32 -20.68
CA CYS A 247 8.80 17.13 -20.64
C CYS A 247 8.05 18.45 -20.42
N ALA A 248 6.93 18.66 -21.11
CA ALA A 248 6.02 19.77 -20.85
C ALA A 248 4.59 19.48 -21.35
N ASP A 249 3.61 20.25 -20.86
CA ASP A 249 2.23 20.26 -21.38
C ASP A 249 2.09 21.05 -22.69
N ARG A 250 3.13 21.80 -23.08
CA ARG A 250 3.15 22.60 -24.31
C ARG A 250 3.96 21.90 -25.40
N VAL A 251 3.40 21.87 -26.62
CA VAL A 251 4.11 21.39 -27.80
C VAL A 251 5.21 22.39 -28.18
N MET A 252 6.47 21.95 -28.21
CA MET A 252 7.60 22.72 -28.73
C MET A 252 7.53 22.82 -30.26
N LYS A 253 7.58 24.05 -30.79
CA LYS A 253 7.55 24.34 -32.25
C LYS A 253 8.49 25.49 -32.63
N SER A 254 9.54 25.71 -31.85
CA SER A 254 10.49 26.79 -32.06
C SER A 254 11.89 26.22 -31.92
N ALA A 255 12.65 26.22 -33.02
CA ALA A 255 14.01 25.73 -33.01
C ALA A 255 14.85 26.53 -32.03
N GLN A 256 14.70 27.87 -32.03
CA GLN A 256 15.37 28.74 -31.06
C GLN A 256 15.13 28.34 -29.59
N HIS A 257 13.88 28.12 -29.17
CA HIS A 257 13.60 27.75 -27.78
C HIS A 257 14.07 26.33 -27.44
N ARG A 258 13.96 25.39 -28.40
CA ARG A 258 14.52 24.04 -28.27
C ARG A 258 16.03 24.08 -28.08
N ASP A 259 16.74 24.84 -28.90
CA ASP A 259 18.21 24.92 -28.86
C ASP A 259 18.71 25.60 -27.59
N LEU A 260 17.99 26.61 -27.11
CA LEU A 260 18.24 27.19 -25.78
C LEU A 260 18.01 26.16 -24.67
N LEU A 261 16.93 25.38 -24.73
CA LEU A 261 16.66 24.33 -23.75
C LEU A 261 17.74 23.23 -23.77
N ALA A 262 18.19 22.83 -24.96
CA ALA A 262 19.26 21.87 -25.16
C ALA A 262 20.59 22.38 -24.60
N LYS A 263 20.91 23.66 -24.84
CA LYS A 263 22.12 24.29 -24.30
C LYS A 263 22.09 24.42 -22.77
N ASP A 264 20.95 24.81 -22.22
CA ASP A 264 20.81 25.12 -20.78
C ASP A 264 20.65 23.87 -19.92
N ALA A 265 20.14 22.77 -20.47
CA ALA A 265 19.81 21.58 -19.69
C ALA A 265 20.19 20.25 -20.32
N GLY A 266 20.92 20.25 -21.45
CA GLY A 266 21.44 19.05 -22.08
C GLY A 266 20.38 18.09 -22.62
N VAL A 267 19.16 18.58 -22.91
CA VAL A 267 18.09 17.69 -23.41
C VAL A 267 18.38 17.20 -24.83
N LEU A 268 18.07 15.93 -25.10
CA LEU A 268 18.14 15.30 -26.43
C LEU A 268 16.79 15.26 -27.13
N ALA A 269 15.70 15.28 -26.35
CA ALA A 269 14.34 15.10 -26.85
C ALA A 269 13.36 15.99 -26.09
N VAL A 270 12.23 16.30 -26.73
CA VAL A 270 11.05 16.87 -26.07
C VAL A 270 9.83 15.98 -26.24
N GLU A 271 9.14 15.69 -25.14
CA GLU A 271 7.93 14.85 -25.09
C GLU A 271 6.90 15.42 -24.08
N MET A 272 5.72 14.80 -23.95
CA MET A 272 4.57 15.42 -23.25
C MET A 272 3.88 14.54 -22.19
N GLU A 273 4.33 13.31 -21.97
CA GLU A 273 3.64 12.34 -21.10
C GLU A 273 4.49 11.86 -19.92
N GLY A 274 5.81 11.77 -20.10
CA GLY A 274 6.76 11.09 -19.21
C GLY A 274 6.66 11.52 -17.76
N ALA A 275 6.54 12.82 -17.51
CA ALA A 275 6.40 13.37 -16.16
C ALA A 275 5.21 12.82 -15.38
N GLY A 276 4.07 12.57 -16.03
CA GLY A 276 2.89 12.00 -15.34
C GLY A 276 3.08 10.53 -14.98
N ILE A 277 3.83 9.78 -15.79
CA ILE A 277 4.07 8.35 -15.58
C ILE A 277 5.14 8.14 -14.49
N TRP A 278 6.21 8.94 -14.50
CA TRP A 278 7.30 8.87 -13.53
C TRP A 278 6.84 9.08 -12.08
N ASP A 279 5.77 9.84 -11.85
CA ASP A 279 5.20 10.04 -10.52
C ASP A 279 4.42 8.81 -9.99
N ASN A 280 4.19 7.80 -10.83
CA ASN A 280 3.30 6.68 -10.52
C ASN A 280 3.92 5.29 -10.70
N LEU A 281 4.87 5.13 -11.65
CA LEU A 281 5.45 3.85 -12.04
C LEU A 281 6.97 3.97 -12.32
N PRO A 282 7.76 2.91 -12.04
CA PRO A 282 9.16 2.81 -12.45
C PRO A 282 9.23 2.76 -13.98
N CYS A 283 9.70 3.82 -14.63
CA CYS A 283 9.49 3.98 -16.07
C CYS A 283 10.74 4.41 -16.86
N VAL A 284 10.93 3.80 -18.03
CA VAL A 284 11.88 4.21 -19.07
C VAL A 284 11.11 4.74 -20.27
N ILE A 285 11.54 5.88 -20.79
CA ILE A 285 10.95 6.49 -21.98
C ILE A 285 11.79 6.07 -23.19
N ILE A 286 11.14 5.50 -24.20
CA ILE A 286 11.77 5.06 -25.45
C ILE A 286 10.99 5.72 -26.59
N LYS A 287 11.62 6.67 -27.30
CA LYS A 287 10.94 7.44 -28.35
C LYS A 287 11.72 7.41 -29.65
N GLY A 288 11.00 7.30 -30.77
CA GLY A 288 11.55 7.53 -32.09
C GLY A 288 11.42 9.00 -32.50
N VAL A 289 12.42 9.53 -33.18
CA VAL A 289 12.41 10.94 -33.62
C VAL A 289 11.55 11.10 -34.86
N CYS A 290 10.45 11.84 -34.75
CA CYS A 290 9.51 12.05 -35.86
C CYS A 290 9.53 13.47 -36.45
N ASP A 291 10.07 14.43 -35.72
CA ASP A 291 10.36 15.80 -36.14
C ASP A 291 11.48 16.38 -35.24
N TYR A 292 11.87 17.63 -35.49
CA TYR A 292 12.92 18.33 -34.72
C TYR A 292 12.35 19.34 -33.72
N ALA A 293 11.08 19.21 -33.30
CA ALA A 293 10.42 20.17 -32.42
C ALA A 293 10.50 21.64 -32.90
N ASP A 294 10.57 21.84 -34.21
CA ASP A 294 10.55 23.13 -34.88
C ASP A 294 9.17 23.39 -35.52
N ASN A 295 9.09 24.40 -36.38
CA ASN A 295 7.83 24.73 -37.07
C ASN A 295 7.55 23.79 -38.26
N ASN A 296 8.48 22.89 -38.62
CA ASN A 296 8.35 21.98 -39.75
C ASN A 296 7.78 20.64 -39.28
N LYS A 297 6.59 20.28 -39.79
CA LYS A 297 5.97 19.00 -39.45
C LYS A 297 6.46 17.90 -40.39
N HIS A 298 7.24 16.96 -39.87
CA HIS A 298 7.72 15.78 -40.59
C HIS A 298 6.74 14.59 -40.50
N LYS A 299 5.46 14.81 -40.83
CA LYS A 299 4.39 13.79 -40.65
C LYS A 299 4.69 12.43 -41.31
N VAL A 300 5.46 12.41 -42.39
CA VAL A 300 5.82 11.19 -43.14
C VAL A 300 6.66 10.23 -42.29
N TRP A 301 7.38 10.76 -41.30
CA TRP A 301 8.29 10.00 -40.43
C TRP A 301 7.58 9.35 -39.24
N GLN A 302 6.34 9.75 -38.91
CA GLN A 302 5.67 9.30 -37.68
C GLN A 302 5.44 7.78 -37.61
N ASN A 303 5.17 7.12 -38.73
CA ASN A 303 5.03 5.65 -38.72
C ASN A 303 6.37 4.97 -38.51
N TYR A 304 7.39 5.39 -39.27
CA TYR A 304 8.74 4.84 -39.15
C TYR A 304 9.30 5.04 -37.75
N ALA A 305 9.23 6.27 -37.21
CA ALA A 305 9.65 6.58 -35.84
C ALA A 305 8.89 5.79 -34.77
N ALA A 306 7.59 5.54 -34.96
CA ALA A 306 6.83 4.68 -34.04
C ALA A 306 7.31 3.21 -34.12
N ALA A 307 7.67 2.74 -35.31
CA ALA A 307 8.21 1.40 -35.52
C ALA A 307 9.61 1.25 -34.91
N THR A 308 10.51 2.23 -35.10
CA THR A 308 11.86 2.19 -34.51
C THR A 308 11.78 2.21 -32.98
N ALA A 309 10.90 3.03 -32.39
CA ALA A 309 10.65 3.03 -30.95
C ALA A 309 10.12 1.69 -30.42
N ALA A 310 9.16 1.08 -31.12
CA ALA A 310 8.59 -0.21 -30.74
C ALA A 310 9.62 -1.36 -30.86
N ALA A 311 10.41 -1.35 -31.93
CA ALA A 311 11.51 -2.31 -32.15
C ALA A 311 12.56 -2.20 -31.05
N ALA A 312 12.95 -0.97 -30.70
CA ALA A 312 13.85 -0.69 -29.58
C ALA A 312 13.27 -1.15 -28.24
N ALA A 313 11.98 -0.93 -27.99
CA ALA A 313 11.33 -1.40 -26.77
C ALA A 313 11.37 -2.94 -26.65
N LYS A 314 11.15 -3.67 -27.75
CA LYS A 314 11.26 -5.13 -27.77
C LYS A 314 12.70 -5.60 -27.54
N ALA A 315 13.68 -4.97 -28.21
CA ALA A 315 15.10 -5.24 -27.99
C ALA A 315 15.50 -4.96 -26.53
N PHE A 316 14.99 -3.87 -25.95
CA PHE A 316 15.23 -3.46 -24.57
C PHE A 316 14.74 -4.54 -23.60
N LEU A 317 13.53 -5.06 -23.82
CA LEU A 317 12.98 -6.16 -23.03
C LEU A 317 13.76 -7.47 -23.17
N GLY A 318 14.39 -7.70 -24.33
CA GLY A 318 15.31 -8.83 -24.54
C GLY A 318 16.58 -8.74 -23.67
N CYS A 319 17.15 -7.53 -23.59
CA CYS A 319 18.29 -7.24 -22.72
C CYS A 319 17.88 -7.16 -21.24
N TRP A 320 16.63 -6.81 -20.96
CA TRP A 320 16.07 -6.76 -19.62
C TRP A 320 15.96 -8.17 -19.03
N LYS A 321 17.07 -8.59 -18.41
CA LYS A 321 17.13 -9.74 -17.53
C LYS A 321 16.61 -9.30 -16.17
N HIS A 322 15.38 -9.69 -15.88
CA HIS A 322 15.06 -10.04 -14.50
C HIS A 322 16.18 -10.96 -14.00
N ASN A 323 16.65 -10.76 -12.76
CA ASN A 323 17.44 -11.78 -12.04
C ASN A 323 16.57 -13.04 -11.91
N ALA A 324 16.48 -13.79 -12.99
CA ALA A 324 15.69 -15.00 -13.19
C ALA A 324 16.63 -16.21 -13.32
N GLY A 325 17.88 -16.06 -12.86
CA GLY A 325 18.93 -17.08 -12.93
C GLY A 325 19.83 -17.15 -11.70
N ALA A 326 19.54 -16.40 -10.64
CA ALA A 326 20.04 -16.66 -9.30
C ALA A 326 18.80 -16.83 -8.42
N ASP A 327 18.57 -18.08 -7.99
CA ASP A 327 17.39 -18.60 -7.29
C ASP A 327 16.09 -18.65 -8.08
N SER A 328 16.01 -19.66 -8.95
CA SER A 328 14.77 -20.40 -9.21
C SER A 328 14.58 -21.57 -8.23
N SER A 329 15.02 -21.42 -6.98
CA SER A 329 14.13 -21.80 -5.89
C SER A 329 13.16 -20.65 -5.75
N SER A 330 11.86 -20.94 -5.75
CA SER A 330 10.82 -19.97 -5.50
C SER A 330 11.18 -19.05 -4.32
N ARG A 331 11.51 -17.77 -4.54
CA ARG A 331 11.20 -16.75 -3.53
C ARG A 331 9.69 -16.56 -3.57
N GLN A 332 8.97 -17.54 -3.01
CA GLN A 332 7.61 -17.33 -2.58
C GLN A 332 7.64 -16.08 -1.72
N LYS A 333 6.90 -15.04 -2.14
CA LYS A 333 6.66 -13.90 -1.27
C LYS A 333 5.97 -14.44 -0.04
N MET A 334 6.65 -14.37 1.09
CA MET A 334 6.16 -14.92 2.34
C MET A 334 5.42 -13.82 3.07
N HIS A 335 4.11 -13.82 2.97
CA HIS A 335 3.26 -12.88 3.69
C HIS A 335 2.48 -13.67 4.73
N MET A 336 2.84 -13.49 6.00
CA MET A 336 2.01 -14.00 7.09
C MET A 336 0.60 -13.42 6.99
N ALA A 337 -0.37 -14.12 7.58
CA ALA A 337 -1.74 -13.63 7.66
C ALA A 337 -1.77 -12.32 8.45
N ILE A 338 -1.83 -11.19 7.74
CA ILE A 338 -2.06 -9.88 8.35
C ILE A 338 -3.50 -9.89 8.86
N PRO A 339 -3.77 -9.51 10.12
CA PRO A 339 -5.13 -9.25 10.58
C PRO A 339 -5.66 -8.08 9.74
N ILE A 340 -6.44 -8.38 8.71
CA ILE A 340 -7.12 -7.37 7.89
C ILE A 340 -8.51 -7.21 8.51
N PRO A 341 -8.76 -6.18 9.33
CA PRO A 341 -10.13 -5.87 9.67
C PRO A 341 -10.82 -5.37 8.39
N GLU A 342 -11.97 -5.96 8.02
CA GLU A 342 -12.86 -5.51 6.93
C GLU A 342 -13.47 -4.10 7.16
N THR A 343 -12.98 -3.40 8.18
CA THR A 343 -13.44 -2.08 8.58
C THR A 343 -12.77 -1.00 7.75
N ALA A 344 -13.51 0.08 7.43
CA ALA A 344 -12.87 1.26 6.88
C ALA A 344 -11.92 1.86 7.92
N PHE A 345 -10.76 2.27 7.43
CA PHE A 345 -9.78 3.01 8.17
C PHE A 345 -10.11 4.51 8.03
N PHE A 346 -10.13 5.24 9.14
CA PHE A 346 -10.57 6.64 9.17
C PHE A 346 -9.48 7.53 9.78
N GLY A 347 -9.20 8.66 9.12
CA GLY A 347 -8.22 9.64 9.58
C GLY A 347 -6.77 9.13 9.54
N ARG A 348 -5.94 9.61 10.47
CA ARG A 348 -4.54 9.20 10.70
C ARG A 348 -3.54 9.49 9.58
N LYS A 349 -3.84 10.46 8.72
CA LYS A 349 -2.95 10.81 7.60
C LYS A 349 -1.58 11.28 8.08
N ALA A 350 -1.53 12.08 9.16
CA ALA A 350 -0.28 12.60 9.69
C ALA A 350 0.64 11.47 10.20
N GLU A 351 0.09 10.51 10.92
CA GLU A 351 0.82 9.36 11.42
C GLU A 351 1.29 8.44 10.28
N LEU A 352 0.45 8.21 9.25
CA LEU A 352 0.86 7.47 8.06
C LEU A 352 1.99 8.16 7.29
N ASP A 353 1.90 9.48 7.10
CA ASP A 353 2.94 10.27 6.45
C ASP A 353 4.26 10.21 7.26
N GLN A 354 4.19 10.17 8.59
CA GLN A 354 5.37 9.99 9.45
C GLN A 354 5.96 8.58 9.35
N ILE A 355 5.14 7.52 9.31
CA ILE A 355 5.65 6.16 9.08
C ILE A 355 6.39 6.11 7.73
N GLU A 356 5.81 6.70 6.69
CA GLU A 356 6.39 6.72 5.35
C GLU A 356 7.68 7.54 5.27
N GLN A 357 7.76 8.68 5.97
CA GLN A 357 8.99 9.47 6.04
C GLN A 357 10.15 8.71 6.70
N ASN A 358 9.86 7.91 7.74
CA ASN A 358 10.88 7.17 8.49
C ASN A 358 11.29 5.87 7.78
N LEU A 359 10.32 5.04 7.38
CA LEU A 359 10.58 3.77 6.68
C LEU A 359 10.90 4.00 5.20
N GLY A 360 10.04 4.69 4.47
CA GLY A 360 10.14 4.87 3.02
C GLY A 360 10.22 3.53 2.28
N TRP A 361 10.98 3.50 1.19
CA TRP A 361 11.11 2.31 0.35
C TRP A 361 12.10 1.30 0.93
N PRO A 362 11.81 -0.01 0.90
CA PRO A 362 12.73 -1.05 1.35
C PRO A 362 13.99 -1.04 0.49
N LYS A 363 15.10 -0.61 1.09
CA LYS A 363 16.43 -0.55 0.48
C LYS A 363 17.48 -0.81 1.55
N ARG A 364 18.77 -0.85 1.17
CA ARG A 364 19.85 -0.92 2.16
C ARG A 364 19.78 0.27 3.14
N GLY A 365 19.99 -0.03 4.41
CA GLY A 365 19.77 0.83 5.56
C GLY A 365 18.60 0.33 6.42
N ARG A 366 18.91 -0.40 7.51
CA ARG A 366 17.92 -0.86 8.49
C ARG A 366 17.19 0.34 9.08
N LYS A 367 15.86 0.30 9.02
CA LYS A 367 15.00 1.38 9.53
C LYS A 367 13.93 0.80 10.42
N GLY A 368 13.53 1.58 11.41
CA GLY A 368 12.44 1.15 12.28
C GLY A 368 11.62 2.30 12.83
N VAL A 369 10.35 2.00 13.08
CA VAL A 369 9.36 2.90 13.64
C VAL A 369 8.65 2.21 14.79
N VAL A 370 8.47 2.93 15.88
CA VAL A 370 7.71 2.48 17.04
C VAL A 370 6.47 3.36 17.18
N LEU A 371 5.29 2.75 17.00
CA LEU A 371 3.99 3.36 17.27
C LEU A 371 3.68 3.18 18.74
N TRP A 372 3.66 4.28 19.49
CA TRP A 372 3.41 4.24 20.93
C TRP A 372 2.19 5.07 21.33
N GLY A 373 1.52 4.70 22.41
CA GLY A 373 0.34 5.40 22.92
C GLY A 373 -0.63 4.45 23.60
N LEU A 374 -1.72 5.00 24.15
CA LEU A 374 -2.61 4.25 25.03
C LEU A 374 -3.30 3.05 24.35
N GLY A 375 -3.74 2.08 25.18
CA GLY A 375 -4.62 1.00 24.75
C GLY A 375 -5.92 1.52 24.11
N GLY A 376 -6.37 0.87 23.03
CA GLY A 376 -7.61 1.25 22.32
C GLY A 376 -7.50 2.41 21.33
N TYR A 377 -6.31 3.02 21.16
CA TYR A 377 -6.08 4.15 20.24
C TYR A 377 -5.87 3.74 18.77
N GLY A 378 -5.78 2.44 18.50
CA GLY A 378 -5.75 1.89 17.14
C GLY A 378 -4.35 1.73 16.54
N LYS A 379 -3.30 1.60 17.36
CA LYS A 379 -1.91 1.36 16.92
C LYS A 379 -1.80 0.14 15.98
N THR A 380 -2.32 -1.00 16.41
CA THR A 380 -2.42 -2.24 15.62
C THR A 380 -3.13 -2.04 14.28
N ARG A 381 -4.22 -1.24 14.28
CA ARG A 381 -4.95 -0.92 13.03
C ARG A 381 -4.16 -0.01 12.11
N LEU A 382 -3.45 0.99 12.65
CA LEU A 382 -2.58 1.88 11.89
C LEU A 382 -1.44 1.08 11.23
N ALA A 383 -0.78 0.19 11.98
CA ALA A 383 0.24 -0.70 11.46
C ALA A 383 -0.31 -1.62 10.36
N SER A 384 -1.42 -2.32 10.60
CA SER A 384 -2.05 -3.20 9.61
C SER A 384 -2.45 -2.45 8.33
N HIS A 385 -2.98 -1.23 8.46
CA HIS A 385 -3.33 -0.38 7.32
C HIS A 385 -2.09 0.04 6.51
N TYR A 386 -1.01 0.47 7.17
CA TYR A 386 0.25 0.80 6.52
C TYR A 386 0.80 -0.39 5.73
N ILE A 387 0.89 -1.56 6.36
CA ILE A 387 1.38 -2.79 5.72
C ILE A 387 0.49 -3.19 4.54
N THR A 388 -0.83 -3.08 4.68
CA THR A 388 -1.76 -3.40 3.58
C THR A 388 -1.51 -2.52 2.35
N MET A 389 -1.25 -1.21 2.54
CA MET A 389 -0.95 -0.29 1.44
C MET A 389 0.44 -0.51 0.82
N HIS A 390 1.43 -0.93 1.63
CA HIS A 390 2.83 -1.07 1.23
C HIS A 390 3.26 -2.52 0.95
N LYS A 391 2.31 -3.47 1.04
CA LYS A 391 2.50 -4.89 0.77
C LYS A 391 3.27 -5.21 -0.52
N PRO A 392 3.07 -4.49 -1.65
CA PRO A 392 3.82 -4.77 -2.87
C PRO A 392 5.34 -4.54 -2.77
N PHE A 393 5.79 -3.73 -1.81
CA PHE A 393 7.20 -3.34 -1.66
C PHE A 393 8.02 -4.33 -0.85
N TYR A 394 7.37 -5.23 -0.10
CA TYR A 394 8.03 -6.22 0.73
C TYR A 394 7.89 -7.61 0.11
N ASP A 395 9.02 -8.30 -0.03
CA ASP A 395 9.07 -9.71 -0.42
C ASP A 395 8.63 -10.61 0.75
N SER A 396 8.93 -10.18 1.98
CA SER A 396 8.58 -10.90 3.20
C SER A 396 7.91 -9.97 4.22
N ILE A 397 6.75 -10.37 4.73
CA ILE A 397 5.99 -9.63 5.75
C ILE A 397 5.72 -10.60 6.90
N LEU A 398 6.34 -10.34 8.04
CA LEU A 398 6.19 -11.13 9.26
C LEU A 398 5.38 -10.30 10.25
N TRP A 399 4.23 -10.83 10.67
CA TRP A 399 3.40 -10.22 11.71
C TRP A 399 3.53 -11.07 12.97
N ILE A 400 4.21 -10.54 13.98
CA ILE A 400 4.57 -11.23 15.21
C ILE A 400 3.76 -10.65 16.36
N ASP A 401 2.88 -11.49 16.93
CA ASP A 401 2.25 -11.19 18.21
C ASP A 401 3.32 -11.18 19.30
N SER A 402 3.48 -10.02 19.94
CA SER A 402 4.53 -9.74 20.91
C SER A 402 4.00 -9.51 22.32
N SER A 403 2.76 -9.96 22.58
CA SER A 403 2.11 -9.93 23.90
C SER A 403 2.84 -10.74 24.98
N SER A 404 3.58 -11.78 24.59
CA SER A 404 4.40 -12.62 25.47
C SER A 404 5.58 -13.22 24.72
N ALA A 405 6.61 -13.68 25.44
CA ALA A 405 7.73 -14.40 24.83
C ALA A 405 7.26 -15.68 24.10
N ASP A 406 6.31 -16.42 24.69
CA ASP A 406 5.75 -17.63 24.10
C ASP A 406 5.00 -17.36 22.78
N SER A 407 4.27 -16.24 22.71
CA SER A 407 3.60 -15.77 21.48
C SER A 407 4.60 -15.50 20.37
N ILE A 408 5.72 -14.83 20.68
CA ILE A 408 6.81 -14.57 19.75
C ILE A 408 7.39 -15.90 19.25
N HIS A 409 7.78 -16.79 20.15
CA HIS A 409 8.36 -18.09 19.79
C HIS A 409 7.41 -18.92 18.92
N SER A 410 6.11 -18.93 19.22
CA SER A 410 5.09 -19.58 18.38
C SER A 410 4.99 -18.96 16.99
N CYS A 411 5.02 -17.64 16.86
CA CYS A 411 4.99 -16.97 15.56
C CYS A 411 6.23 -17.29 14.72
N PHE A 412 7.42 -17.27 15.34
CA PHE A 412 8.67 -17.64 14.66
C PHE A 412 8.68 -19.12 14.23
N ALA A 413 8.13 -20.03 15.04
CA ALA A 413 7.96 -21.43 14.64
C ALA A 413 7.01 -21.58 13.43
N GLN A 414 5.92 -20.80 13.39
CA GLN A 414 5.04 -20.76 12.22
C GLN A 414 5.76 -20.24 10.97
N VAL A 415 6.54 -19.16 11.11
CA VAL A 415 7.35 -18.62 10.00
C VAL A 415 8.34 -19.67 9.49
N LEU A 416 9.04 -20.36 10.38
CA LEU A 416 9.98 -21.42 10.00
C LEU A 416 9.28 -22.53 9.20
N SER A 417 8.07 -22.92 9.60
CA SER A 417 7.28 -23.94 8.86
C SER A 417 6.91 -23.52 7.43
N MET A 418 6.90 -22.22 7.14
CA MET A 418 6.62 -21.67 5.81
C MET A 418 7.88 -21.53 4.95
N ILE A 419 9.06 -21.49 5.57
CA ILE A 419 10.34 -21.37 4.86
C ILE A 419 10.83 -22.80 4.56
N ASP A 420 10.86 -23.20 3.29
CA ASP A 420 11.29 -24.53 2.81
C ASP A 420 12.80 -24.75 3.05
N ARG A 421 13.20 -24.92 4.31
CA ARG A 421 14.57 -25.20 4.76
C ARG A 421 14.59 -26.39 5.68
N ASN A 422 15.62 -27.22 5.51
CA ASN A 422 15.90 -28.31 6.44
C ASN A 422 16.22 -27.71 7.82
N VAL A 423 15.50 -28.18 8.83
CA VAL A 423 15.76 -27.86 10.24
C VAL A 423 17.16 -28.38 10.58
N ASN A 424 18.08 -27.48 10.94
CA ASN A 424 19.38 -27.87 11.48
C ASN A 424 19.16 -28.37 12.91
N GLU A 425 19.60 -29.60 13.22
CA GLU A 425 19.50 -30.13 14.58
C GLU A 425 20.26 -29.23 15.57
N GLY A 426 19.53 -28.58 16.49
CA GLY A 426 20.11 -27.81 17.61
C GLY A 426 19.92 -26.28 17.57
N GLN A 427 19.37 -25.69 16.51
CA GLN A 427 19.05 -24.24 16.45
C GLN A 427 17.58 -23.97 16.82
N SER A 428 17.33 -22.85 17.48
CA SER A 428 15.96 -22.39 17.76
C SER A 428 15.29 -21.82 16.51
N ALA A 429 13.96 -21.87 16.45
CA ALA A 429 13.22 -21.31 15.30
C ALA A 429 13.47 -19.80 15.11
N VAL A 430 13.76 -19.08 16.19
CA VAL A 430 14.10 -17.65 16.14
C VAL A 430 15.40 -17.45 15.38
N GLU A 431 16.48 -18.14 15.77
CA GLU A 431 17.80 -18.02 15.12
C GLU A 431 17.73 -18.32 13.63
N MET A 432 17.05 -19.41 13.25
CA MET A 432 16.96 -19.81 11.83
C MET A 432 16.20 -18.78 10.97
N VAL A 433 15.16 -18.15 11.51
CA VAL A 433 14.40 -17.11 10.80
C VAL A 433 15.19 -15.81 10.73
N LEU A 434 15.89 -15.42 11.80
CA LEU A 434 16.76 -14.24 11.77
C LEU A 434 17.89 -14.41 10.74
N GLU A 435 18.60 -15.55 10.74
CA GLU A 435 19.62 -15.87 9.74
C GLU A 435 19.07 -15.81 8.30
N TRP A 436 17.81 -16.19 8.09
CA TRP A 436 17.13 -16.09 6.80
C TRP A 436 16.78 -14.63 6.42
N LEU A 437 16.38 -13.82 7.38
CA LEU A 437 16.14 -12.38 7.19
C LEU A 437 17.46 -11.63 6.94
N GLU A 438 18.58 -12.08 7.50
CA GLU A 438 19.89 -11.41 7.39
C GLU A 438 20.61 -11.68 6.06
N GLN A 439 20.06 -12.51 5.18
CA GLN A 439 20.70 -12.82 3.90
C GLN A 439 20.65 -11.61 2.95
N ASP A 440 21.78 -11.28 2.32
CA ASP A 440 21.89 -10.21 1.29
C ASP A 440 20.88 -10.34 0.15
N LEU A 441 20.44 -11.58 -0.10
CA LEU A 441 19.45 -11.94 -1.09
C LEU A 441 18.00 -11.61 -0.68
N ASN A 442 17.76 -11.26 0.59
CA ASN A 442 16.46 -10.91 1.15
C ASN A 442 16.48 -9.48 1.74
N PRO A 443 16.73 -8.41 0.94
CA PRO A 443 16.87 -7.07 1.50
C PRO A 443 15.52 -6.38 1.80
N CYS A 444 14.41 -6.90 1.25
CA CYS A 444 13.11 -6.24 1.20
C CYS A 444 12.07 -6.90 2.12
N TRP A 445 12.38 -7.07 3.41
CA TRP A 445 11.44 -7.60 4.39
C TRP A 445 10.98 -6.53 5.38
N ILE A 446 9.83 -6.78 6.00
CA ILE A 446 9.35 -6.06 7.18
C ILE A 446 8.90 -7.04 8.26
N ILE A 447 9.32 -6.78 9.49
CA ILE A 447 8.82 -7.45 10.68
C ILE A 447 7.97 -6.46 11.49
N VAL A 448 6.75 -6.87 11.82
CA VAL A 448 5.83 -6.12 12.67
C VAL A 448 5.75 -6.83 14.02
N PHE A 449 6.19 -6.18 15.08
CA PHE A 449 5.99 -6.65 16.46
C PHE A 449 4.78 -5.92 17.05
N ASP A 450 3.65 -6.61 17.15
CA ASP A 450 2.40 -6.03 17.65
C ASP A 450 2.23 -6.32 19.15
N GLY A 451 2.09 -5.27 19.96
CA GLY A 451 1.82 -5.37 21.40
C GLY A 451 3.07 -5.61 22.26
N VAL A 452 4.19 -4.93 21.97
CA VAL A 452 5.42 -5.02 22.78
C VAL A 452 5.22 -4.24 24.09
N ASP A 453 4.49 -4.83 25.03
CA ASP A 453 4.10 -4.21 26.29
C ASP A 453 4.91 -4.79 27.47
N SER A 454 6.23 -4.83 27.33
CA SER A 454 7.13 -5.15 28.43
C SER A 454 7.19 -3.94 29.37
N ARG A 455 6.36 -4.00 30.42
CA ARG A 455 6.44 -3.07 31.53
C ARG A 455 7.52 -3.57 32.47
N GLY A 456 8.40 -2.69 32.92
CA GLY A 456 9.19 -2.95 34.11
C GLY A 456 10.62 -3.45 33.92
N ASP A 457 11.23 -3.71 35.08
CA ASP A 457 12.62 -4.06 35.33
C ASP A 457 13.02 -5.32 34.52
N PRO A 458 14.23 -5.39 33.91
CA PRO A 458 14.77 -6.62 33.33
C PRO A 458 14.73 -7.87 34.23
N ASN A 459 14.52 -7.69 35.54
CA ASN A 459 14.37 -8.77 36.52
C ASN A 459 12.92 -9.29 36.67
N GLU A 460 11.93 -8.67 36.03
CA GLU A 460 10.55 -9.15 36.05
C GLU A 460 10.36 -10.35 35.09
N PRO A 461 9.61 -11.38 35.48
CA PRO A 461 9.43 -12.59 34.68
C PRO A 461 8.73 -12.35 33.33
N ASP A 462 7.95 -11.26 33.22
CA ASP A 462 7.22 -10.89 32.00
C ASP A 462 8.01 -9.91 31.09
N TYR A 463 9.27 -9.60 31.43
CA TYR A 463 10.12 -8.72 30.62
C TYR A 463 10.54 -9.41 29.31
N ILE A 464 10.24 -8.76 28.17
CA ILE A 464 10.65 -9.23 26.85
C ILE A 464 11.79 -8.34 26.35
N ASP A 465 12.96 -8.96 26.20
CA ASP A 465 14.09 -8.33 25.55
C ASP A 465 13.92 -8.38 24.02
N ILE A 466 13.19 -7.41 23.48
CA ILE A 466 12.79 -7.39 22.07
C ILE A 466 13.99 -7.34 21.11
N GLU A 467 15.14 -6.81 21.54
CA GLU A 467 16.35 -6.71 20.73
C GLU A 467 16.85 -8.07 20.26
N LYS A 468 16.64 -9.13 21.06
CA LYS A 468 17.01 -10.51 20.71
C LYS A 468 16.27 -11.06 19.49
N TYR A 469 15.16 -10.44 19.12
CA TYR A 469 14.32 -10.87 18.00
C TYR A 469 14.47 -9.97 16.77
N ILE A 470 15.35 -8.95 16.82
CA ILE A 470 15.59 -8.04 15.69
C ILE A 470 16.81 -8.52 14.88
N PRO A 471 16.68 -8.68 13.54
CA PRO A 471 17.83 -9.03 12.70
C PRO A 471 18.97 -8.02 12.80
N SER A 472 20.21 -8.50 12.86
CA SER A 472 21.44 -7.70 13.00
C SER A 472 21.91 -7.07 11.69
N CYS A 473 21.30 -7.41 10.55
CA CYS A 473 21.70 -6.91 9.23
C CYS A 473 21.40 -5.41 9.03
N ASP A 474 22.00 -4.84 7.98
CA ASP A 474 21.89 -3.42 7.62
C ASP A 474 20.72 -3.12 6.66
N HIS A 475 19.74 -4.03 6.54
CA HIS A 475 18.58 -3.88 5.65
C HIS A 475 17.29 -4.38 6.32
N GLY A 476 16.16 -4.17 5.66
CA GLY A 476 14.84 -4.53 6.18
C GLY A 476 14.26 -3.47 7.13
N HIS A 477 12.94 -3.56 7.34
CA HIS A 477 12.19 -2.63 8.15
C HIS A 477 11.62 -3.29 9.41
N VAL A 478 11.60 -2.54 10.51
CA VAL A 478 11.02 -2.97 11.79
C VAL A 478 9.90 -2.02 12.18
N LEU A 479 8.69 -2.52 12.35
CA LEU A 479 7.56 -1.73 12.84
C LEU A 479 7.09 -2.32 14.16
N MET A 480 6.92 -1.49 15.19
CA MET A 480 6.47 -1.95 16.50
C MET A 480 5.24 -1.20 16.96
N THR A 481 4.35 -1.87 17.70
CA THR A 481 3.27 -1.22 18.44
C THR A 481 3.46 -1.47 19.94
N THR A 482 3.27 -0.44 20.76
CA THR A 482 3.45 -0.54 22.21
C THR A 482 2.61 0.50 22.97
N ALA A 483 2.25 0.20 24.21
CA ALA A 483 1.77 1.12 25.22
C ALA A 483 2.91 1.99 25.80
N SER A 484 4.13 1.45 25.86
CA SER A 484 5.30 2.12 26.45
C SER A 484 5.75 3.33 25.61
N SER A 485 5.87 4.48 26.26
CA SER A 485 6.38 5.71 25.62
C SER A 485 7.91 5.73 25.48
N ASP A 486 8.63 4.84 26.16
CA ASP A 486 10.10 4.83 26.22
C ASP A 486 10.78 3.84 25.26
N LEU A 487 10.06 2.83 24.74
CA LEU A 487 10.65 1.76 23.91
C LEU A 487 11.43 2.30 22.70
N HIS A 488 10.89 3.32 22.03
CA HIS A 488 11.54 3.93 20.87
C HIS A 488 12.88 4.61 21.22
N LEU A 489 13.00 5.16 22.43
CA LEU A 489 14.24 5.76 22.94
C LEU A 489 15.27 4.67 23.26
N ARG A 490 14.83 3.57 23.89
CA ARG A 490 15.70 2.43 24.20
C ARG A 490 16.30 1.81 22.95
N LEU A 491 15.50 1.65 21.90
CA LEU A 491 15.93 1.07 20.62
C LEU A 491 16.58 2.08 19.66
N ASN A 492 16.62 3.37 20.01
CA ASN A 492 17.06 4.46 19.13
C ASN A 492 16.35 4.44 17.76
N LEU A 493 15.02 4.26 17.79
CA LEU A 493 14.14 4.24 16.63
C LEU A 493 13.22 5.46 16.62
N ALA A 494 12.63 5.75 15.45
CA ALA A 494 11.66 6.82 15.33
C ALA A 494 10.37 6.48 16.11
N GLY A 495 10.03 7.30 17.12
CA GLY A 495 8.80 7.15 17.88
C GLY A 495 7.67 8.01 17.32
N ILE A 496 6.52 7.40 17.03
CA ILE A 496 5.31 8.09 16.57
C ILE A 496 4.22 7.95 17.65
N PRO A 497 3.82 9.06 18.31
CA PRO A 497 2.73 9.04 19.28
C PRO A 497 1.37 8.90 18.58
N VAL A 498 0.59 7.90 18.98
CA VAL A 498 -0.76 7.64 18.48
C VAL A 498 -1.78 8.14 19.51
N ASN A 499 -2.41 9.28 19.23
CA ASN A 499 -3.39 9.96 20.11
C ASN A 499 -4.85 9.71 19.69
N GLY A 500 -5.86 10.37 20.26
CA GLY A 500 -7.24 10.24 19.78
C GLY A 500 -7.39 10.70 18.33
N VAL A 501 -8.36 10.15 17.59
CA VAL A 501 -8.68 10.65 16.23
C VAL A 501 -9.39 12.01 16.32
N ASP A 502 -9.31 12.78 15.23
CA ASP A 502 -10.06 14.04 15.13
C ASP A 502 -11.58 13.80 15.12
N GLU A 503 -12.35 14.87 15.35
CA GLU A 503 -13.81 14.80 15.45
C GLU A 503 -14.47 14.30 14.16
N GLN A 504 -13.86 14.55 13.01
CA GLN A 504 -14.39 14.12 11.72
C GLN A 504 -14.24 12.60 11.58
N ALA A 505 -13.02 12.08 11.71
CA ALA A 505 -12.73 10.66 11.67
C ALA A 505 -13.49 9.91 12.78
N GLY A 506 -13.57 10.46 13.99
CA GLY A 506 -14.31 9.84 15.08
C GLY A 506 -15.82 9.83 14.86
N SER A 507 -16.39 10.86 14.22
CA SER A 507 -17.80 10.84 13.80
C SER A 507 -18.07 9.76 12.75
N GLU A 508 -17.14 9.50 11.84
CA GLU A 508 -17.25 8.46 10.82
C GLU A 508 -17.18 7.05 11.43
N ILE A 509 -16.28 6.83 12.41
CA ILE A 509 -16.22 5.60 13.20
C ILE A 509 -17.57 5.34 13.90
N LEU A 510 -18.06 6.33 14.65
CA LEU A 510 -19.30 6.21 15.41
C LEU A 510 -20.50 5.88 14.50
N LEU A 511 -20.66 6.64 13.40
CA LEU A 511 -21.79 6.48 12.50
C LEU A 511 -21.76 5.12 11.79
N ARG A 512 -20.57 4.65 11.40
CA ARG A 512 -20.40 3.30 10.82
C ARG A 512 -20.95 2.22 11.75
N TRP A 513 -20.56 2.24 13.03
CA TRP A 513 -20.96 1.23 14.00
C TRP A 513 -22.43 1.38 14.44
N SER A 514 -22.99 2.59 14.38
CA SER A 514 -24.42 2.81 14.63
C SER A 514 -25.35 2.31 13.52
N GLY A 515 -24.82 2.05 12.31
CA GLY A 515 -25.64 1.73 11.13
C GLY A 515 -26.40 2.91 10.53
N SER A 516 -26.12 4.14 10.98
CA SER A 516 -26.77 5.37 10.50
C SER A 516 -26.00 6.01 9.32
N SER A 517 -26.72 6.70 8.42
CA SER A 517 -26.11 7.40 7.29
C SER A 517 -25.44 8.73 7.72
N ILE A 518 -24.41 9.15 6.99
CA ILE A 518 -23.54 10.28 7.35
C ILE A 518 -24.27 11.65 7.30
N SER A 519 -25.40 11.76 6.58
CA SER A 519 -26.02 13.06 6.26
C SER A 519 -26.83 13.69 7.39
N ASP A 520 -27.48 12.90 8.25
CA ASP A 520 -28.55 13.44 9.11
C ASP A 520 -28.10 13.70 10.56
N SER A 521 -26.95 13.15 10.98
CA SER A 521 -26.49 13.15 12.39
C SER A 521 -25.03 13.58 12.60
N SER A 522 -24.39 14.17 11.59
CA SER A 522 -22.96 14.53 11.64
C SER A 522 -22.58 15.45 12.81
N GLY A 523 -23.43 16.44 13.15
CA GLY A 523 -23.16 17.37 14.26
C GLY A 523 -23.15 16.70 15.63
N ALA A 524 -24.13 15.83 15.91
CA ALA A 524 -24.20 15.08 17.16
C ALA A 524 -23.05 14.07 17.27
N ALA A 525 -22.74 13.37 16.17
CA ALA A 525 -21.64 12.41 16.12
C ALA A 525 -20.27 13.06 16.41
N LYS A 526 -20.01 14.26 15.86
CA LYS A 526 -18.80 15.04 16.19
C LYS A 526 -18.73 15.43 17.66
N ALA A 527 -19.87 15.83 18.24
CA ALA A 527 -19.93 16.16 19.67
C ALA A 527 -19.62 14.96 20.56
N ILE A 528 -20.13 13.77 20.21
CA ILE A 528 -19.80 12.50 20.88
C ILE A 528 -18.31 12.18 20.71
N SER A 529 -17.76 12.33 19.49
CA SER A 529 -16.32 12.13 19.25
C SER A 529 -15.44 13.00 20.15
N ARG A 530 -15.78 14.28 20.29
CA ARG A 530 -15.07 15.20 21.19
C ARG A 530 -15.19 14.76 22.64
N ARG A 531 -16.39 14.32 23.06
CA ARG A 531 -16.65 13.86 24.43
C ARG A 531 -15.85 12.62 24.80
N LEU A 532 -15.73 11.67 23.88
CA LEU A 532 -14.97 10.42 24.08
C LEU A 532 -13.47 10.59 23.81
N GLY A 533 -12.96 11.82 23.68
CA GLY A 533 -11.54 12.10 23.46
C GLY A 533 -10.98 11.55 22.15
N GLY A 534 -11.84 11.25 21.17
CA GLY A 534 -11.43 10.63 19.92
C GLY A 534 -10.88 9.21 20.08
N VAL A 535 -11.13 8.52 21.20
CA VAL A 535 -10.63 7.14 21.41
C VAL A 535 -11.40 6.18 20.52
N PRO A 536 -10.77 5.55 19.50
CA PRO A 536 -11.47 4.67 18.57
C PRO A 536 -12.25 3.57 19.26
N LEU A 537 -11.66 2.84 20.21
CA LEU A 537 -12.36 1.76 20.92
C LEU A 537 -13.63 2.25 21.63
N ALA A 538 -13.60 3.41 22.29
CA ALA A 538 -14.78 3.99 22.93
C ALA A 538 -15.85 4.38 21.90
N LEU A 539 -15.44 4.92 20.75
CA LEU A 539 -16.34 5.28 19.65
C LEU A 539 -17.00 4.06 19.01
N GLU A 540 -16.28 2.94 18.88
CA GLU A 540 -16.86 1.68 18.39
C GLU A 540 -17.95 1.21 19.34
N GLN A 541 -17.69 1.19 20.66
CA GLN A 541 -18.70 0.74 21.64
C GLN A 541 -19.90 1.69 21.73
N ALA A 542 -19.67 3.00 21.66
CA ALA A 542 -20.75 3.99 21.59
C ALA A 542 -21.61 3.80 20.33
N GLY A 543 -20.99 3.53 19.18
CA GLY A 543 -21.67 3.23 17.93
C GLY A 543 -22.50 1.94 18.02
N SER A 544 -21.92 0.86 18.57
CA SER A 544 -22.63 -0.40 18.80
C SER A 544 -23.84 -0.21 19.72
N PHE A 545 -23.70 0.56 20.80
CA PHE A 545 -24.82 0.90 21.69
C PHE A 545 -25.93 1.63 20.93
N LEU A 546 -25.58 2.61 20.10
CA LEU A 546 -26.55 3.36 19.27
C LEU A 546 -27.25 2.46 18.25
N SER A 547 -26.59 1.40 17.76
CA SER A 547 -27.19 0.42 16.85
C SER A 547 -28.37 -0.37 17.47
N TYR A 548 -28.48 -0.35 18.81
CA TYR A 548 -29.64 -0.92 19.50
C TYR A 548 -30.85 0.02 19.50
N ASN A 549 -30.73 1.27 19.04
CA ASN A 549 -31.81 2.26 18.98
C ASN A 549 -32.56 2.42 20.33
N ILE A 550 -31.86 2.27 21.46
CA ILE A 550 -32.44 2.44 22.81
C ILE A 550 -32.72 3.92 23.08
N ILE A 551 -31.80 4.79 22.64
CA ILE A 551 -31.93 6.24 22.68
C ILE A 551 -31.51 6.83 21.34
N PRO A 552 -32.00 8.02 20.97
CA PRO A 552 -31.51 8.73 19.80
C PRO A 552 -30.09 9.28 20.02
N ILE A 553 -29.33 9.45 18.94
CA ILE A 553 -27.91 9.85 18.98
C ILE A 553 -27.66 11.17 19.74
N ASN A 554 -28.60 12.10 19.69
CA ASN A 554 -28.51 13.39 20.39
C ASN A 554 -28.60 13.27 21.92
N GLU A 555 -29.20 12.19 22.45
CA GLU A 555 -29.29 11.96 23.90
C GLU A 555 -28.07 11.21 24.46
N TYR A 556 -27.21 10.63 23.61
CA TYR A 556 -26.07 9.83 24.07
C TYR A 556 -25.13 10.63 24.97
N ASN A 557 -24.76 11.85 24.56
CA ASN A 557 -23.88 12.70 25.37
C ASN A 557 -24.45 12.99 26.75
N ARG A 558 -25.78 13.16 26.87
CA ARG A 558 -26.44 13.42 28.14
C ARG A 558 -26.41 12.18 29.04
N GLN A 559 -26.67 11.01 28.48
CA GLN A 559 -26.59 9.75 29.22
C GLN A 559 -25.15 9.43 29.65
N PHE A 560 -24.19 9.64 28.73
CA PHE A 560 -22.77 9.47 29.01
C PHE A 560 -22.32 10.39 30.14
N GLU A 561 -22.62 11.69 30.08
CA GLU A 561 -22.25 12.65 31.12
C GLU A 561 -22.83 12.26 32.48
N ARG A 562 -24.12 11.88 32.51
CA ARG A 562 -24.78 11.43 33.74
C ARG A 562 -24.04 10.24 34.35
N ARG A 563 -23.75 9.20 33.55
CA ARG A 563 -23.07 7.99 34.02
C ARG A 563 -21.61 8.28 34.39
N PHE A 564 -20.93 9.11 33.61
CA PHE A 564 -19.56 9.52 33.85
C PHE A 564 -19.43 10.18 35.23
N VAL A 565 -20.37 11.05 35.61
CA VAL A 565 -20.40 11.72 36.93
C VAL A 565 -20.86 10.77 38.05
N GLU A 566 -21.86 9.92 37.80
CA GLU A 566 -22.45 9.02 38.80
C GLU A 566 -21.57 7.82 39.17
N THR A 567 -20.67 7.36 38.29
CA THR A 567 -19.79 6.22 38.56
C THR A 567 -18.57 6.67 39.39
N PRO A 568 -18.49 6.36 40.71
CA PRO A 568 -17.26 6.53 41.47
C PRO A 568 -16.23 5.52 40.96
N PHE A 569 -15.14 6.02 40.39
CA PHE A 569 -14.07 5.17 39.90
C PHE A 569 -13.11 4.88 41.07
N GLU A 570 -13.43 3.86 41.88
CA GLU A 570 -12.53 3.33 42.91
C GLU A 570 -11.47 2.44 42.24
N THR A 571 -10.20 2.73 42.51
CA THR A 571 -9.11 2.42 41.57
C THR A 571 -8.29 1.20 41.99
N PRO A 572 -8.36 0.09 41.25
CA PRO A 572 -7.19 -0.74 40.95
C PRO A 572 -6.82 -0.65 39.46
N LEU A 573 -7.22 0.45 38.78
CA LEU A 573 -7.22 0.59 37.33
C LEU A 573 -6.03 1.39 36.76
N CYS A 574 -5.30 2.17 37.58
CA CYS A 574 -4.10 2.90 37.13
C CYS A 574 -2.98 1.96 36.65
N GLU A 575 -2.97 0.72 37.14
CA GLU A 575 -1.98 -0.27 36.70
C GLU A 575 -2.24 -0.68 35.25
N TYR A 576 -3.49 -0.66 34.75
CA TYR A 576 -3.85 -1.13 33.41
C TYR A 576 -4.18 -0.01 32.42
N PHE A 577 -4.74 1.11 32.90
CA PHE A 577 -5.03 2.30 32.11
C PHE A 577 -3.98 3.38 32.39
N GLU A 578 -3.14 3.73 31.40
CA GLU A 578 -2.03 4.66 31.62
C GLU A 578 -2.48 6.11 31.92
N SER A 579 -3.76 6.46 31.68
CA SER A 579 -4.35 7.73 32.10
C SER A 579 -5.72 7.56 32.74
N TYR A 580 -5.96 8.29 33.84
CA TYR A 580 -7.23 8.29 34.58
C TYR A 580 -8.43 8.69 33.69
N GLU A 581 -8.26 9.73 32.87
CA GLU A 581 -9.34 10.26 32.02
C GLU A 581 -9.73 9.28 30.90
N THR A 582 -8.74 8.67 30.24
CA THR A 582 -8.99 7.66 29.20
C THR A 582 -9.64 6.41 29.80
N GLY A 583 -9.16 5.95 30.96
CA GLY A 583 -9.72 4.79 31.63
C GLY A 583 -11.17 4.98 32.05
N ARG A 584 -11.49 6.13 32.64
CA ARG A 584 -12.88 6.47 33.00
C ARG A 584 -13.78 6.60 31.78
N THR A 585 -13.26 7.13 30.66
CA THR A 585 -14.01 7.25 29.39
C THR A 585 -14.37 5.88 28.82
N LEU A 586 -13.39 4.98 28.73
CA LEU A 586 -13.60 3.60 28.26
C LEU A 586 -14.55 2.85 29.18
N TRP A 587 -14.35 2.93 30.50
CA TRP A 587 -15.22 2.30 31.49
C TRP A 587 -16.66 2.73 31.33
N THR A 588 -16.92 4.05 31.26
CA THR A 588 -18.27 4.58 31.11
C THR A 588 -18.93 4.11 29.81
N ALA A 589 -18.19 4.11 28.70
CA ALA A 589 -18.71 3.63 27.41
C ALA A 589 -19.02 2.12 27.43
N PHE A 590 -18.14 1.31 28.04
CA PHE A 590 -18.35 -0.13 28.19
C PHE A 590 -19.53 -0.42 29.11
N GLU A 591 -19.65 0.28 30.22
CA GLU A 591 -20.74 0.10 31.18
C GLU A 591 -22.11 0.40 30.56
N ILE A 592 -22.24 1.48 29.79
CA ILE A 592 -23.48 1.82 29.07
C ILE A 592 -23.86 0.73 28.07
N LEU A 593 -22.88 0.19 27.34
CA LEU A 593 -23.12 -0.88 26.36
C LEU A 593 -23.42 -2.22 27.04
N TYR A 594 -22.72 -2.54 28.13
CA TYR A 594 -22.95 -3.74 28.94
C TYR A 594 -24.38 -3.75 29.49
N ASP A 595 -24.82 -2.65 30.12
CA ASP A 595 -26.20 -2.50 30.60
C ASP A 595 -27.23 -2.68 29.47
N ALA A 596 -26.92 -2.22 28.26
CA ALA A 596 -27.77 -2.41 27.09
C ALA A 596 -27.82 -3.88 26.63
N LEU A 597 -26.66 -4.55 26.59
CA LEU A 597 -26.56 -5.96 26.23
C LEU A 597 -27.31 -6.83 27.24
N SER A 598 -27.13 -6.58 28.55
CA SER A 598 -27.82 -7.29 29.64
C SER A 598 -29.34 -7.20 29.53
N ARG A 599 -29.88 -6.05 29.10
CA ARG A 599 -31.33 -5.89 28.86
C ARG A 599 -31.82 -6.56 27.58
N ARG A 600 -30.95 -6.73 26.58
CA ARG A 600 -31.29 -7.33 25.28
C ARG A 600 -31.27 -8.84 25.34
N ASN A 601 -30.21 -9.41 25.90
CA ASN A 601 -30.02 -10.85 25.98
C ASN A 601 -29.08 -11.21 27.15
N SER A 602 -29.63 -11.76 28.22
CA SER A 602 -28.85 -12.18 29.40
C SER A 602 -27.88 -13.32 29.10
N ASP A 603 -28.17 -14.17 28.11
CA ASP A 603 -27.30 -15.29 27.75
C ASP A 603 -26.09 -14.82 26.93
N SER A 604 -26.21 -13.74 26.16
CA SER A 604 -25.06 -13.06 25.54
C SER A 604 -24.06 -12.56 26.58
N VAL A 605 -24.54 -12.05 27.72
CA VAL A 605 -23.68 -11.60 28.82
C VAL A 605 -22.96 -12.77 29.48
N LYS A 606 -23.66 -13.88 29.73
CA LYS A 606 -23.01 -15.11 30.24
C LYS A 606 -21.94 -15.64 29.29
N LEU A 607 -22.20 -15.60 27.97
CA LEU A 607 -21.19 -15.95 26.96
C LEU A 607 -20.00 -14.96 26.98
N LEU A 608 -20.26 -13.66 27.13
CA LEU A 608 -19.21 -12.65 27.27
C LEU A 608 -18.33 -12.91 28.51
N HIS A 609 -18.95 -13.19 29.65
CA HIS A 609 -18.28 -13.56 30.90
C HIS A 609 -17.40 -14.80 30.73
N PHE A 610 -17.98 -15.84 30.13
CA PHE A 610 -17.28 -17.08 29.83
C PHE A 610 -16.03 -16.82 28.98
N LEU A 611 -16.17 -16.09 27.86
CA LEU A 611 -15.04 -15.80 26.97
C LEU A 611 -13.98 -14.92 27.64
N ALA A 612 -14.39 -13.95 28.48
CA ALA A 612 -13.46 -13.07 29.20
C ALA A 612 -12.61 -13.82 30.24
N VAL A 613 -13.12 -14.90 30.84
CA VAL A 613 -12.35 -15.75 31.75
C VAL A 613 -11.38 -16.66 30.99
N HIS A 614 -11.82 -17.24 29.86
CA HIS A 614 -11.17 -18.39 29.24
C HIS A 614 -10.17 -18.09 28.10
N GLY A 615 -9.97 -16.84 27.66
CA GLY A 615 -8.99 -16.61 26.57
C GLY A 615 -8.34 -15.25 26.55
N ARG A 616 -6.98 -15.24 26.52
CA ARG A 616 -6.16 -14.04 26.26
C ARG A 616 -6.06 -13.77 24.76
N ASP A 617 -6.10 -14.83 23.95
CA ASP A 617 -5.91 -14.77 22.50
C ASP A 617 -7.17 -15.21 21.72
N GLN A 618 -6.97 -15.80 20.53
CA GLN A 618 -8.05 -16.41 19.76
C GLN A 618 -8.66 -17.58 20.54
N ILE A 619 -9.93 -17.49 20.90
CA ILE A 619 -10.69 -18.57 21.53
C ILE A 619 -11.35 -19.41 20.43
N PRO A 620 -10.98 -20.68 20.23
CA PRO A 620 -11.63 -21.53 19.23
C PRO A 620 -13.12 -21.70 19.54
N PHE A 621 -13.96 -21.73 18.50
CA PHE A 621 -15.39 -22.02 18.69
C PHE A 621 -15.60 -23.39 19.33
N SER A 622 -14.73 -24.35 19.00
CA SER A 622 -14.73 -25.69 19.58
C SER A 622 -14.55 -25.71 21.10
N THR A 623 -14.00 -24.66 21.73
CA THR A 623 -13.89 -24.59 23.19
C THR A 623 -15.28 -24.67 23.84
N ILE A 624 -16.28 -24.00 23.25
CA ILE A 624 -17.67 -24.07 23.72
C ILE A 624 -18.21 -25.51 23.55
N SER A 625 -18.01 -26.13 22.38
CA SER A 625 -18.51 -27.48 22.09
C SER A 625 -17.82 -28.59 22.90
N ASN A 626 -16.51 -28.47 23.16
CA ASN A 626 -15.72 -29.43 23.91
C ASN A 626 -16.12 -29.41 25.39
N LEU A 627 -16.33 -28.23 25.98
CA LEU A 627 -16.81 -28.09 27.36
C LEU A 627 -18.23 -28.65 27.54
N VAL A 628 -19.12 -28.43 26.56
CA VAL A 628 -20.44 -29.06 26.53
C VAL A 628 -20.35 -30.59 26.52
N SER A 629 -19.32 -31.14 25.84
CA SER A 629 -19.11 -32.59 25.72
C SER A 629 -18.45 -33.22 26.95
N GLN A 630 -17.64 -32.45 27.70
CA GLN A 630 -16.96 -32.88 28.94
C GLN A 630 -17.83 -32.71 30.21
N TYR A 631 -19.05 -32.20 30.06
CA TYR A 631 -19.93 -31.94 31.19
C TYR A 631 -20.34 -33.23 31.92
N GLY A 632 -20.14 -33.26 33.24
CA GLY A 632 -20.53 -34.38 34.11
C GLY A 632 -19.43 -35.41 34.36
N GLU A 633 -18.22 -35.25 33.80
CA GLU A 633 -17.13 -36.23 33.95
C GLU A 633 -16.26 -36.03 35.21
N SER A 634 -16.48 -34.97 36.01
CA SER A 634 -15.75 -34.77 37.28
C SER A 634 -16.56 -34.06 38.37
N PRO A 635 -16.54 -34.57 39.62
CA PRO A 635 -17.14 -33.91 40.78
C PRO A 635 -16.29 -32.69 41.17
N GLY A 636 -16.81 -31.49 40.88
CA GLY A 636 -16.10 -30.20 41.05
C GLY A 636 -16.17 -29.28 39.84
N SER A 637 -16.79 -29.72 38.73
CA SER A 637 -16.99 -28.88 37.54
C SER A 637 -17.94 -27.70 37.81
N PRO A 638 -17.69 -26.51 37.22
CA PRO A 638 -18.58 -25.35 37.35
C PRO A 638 -19.99 -25.66 36.81
N ASP A 639 -21.02 -25.00 37.36
CA ASP A 639 -22.40 -25.17 36.90
C ASP A 639 -22.57 -24.61 35.46
N LEU A 640 -22.34 -25.49 34.48
CA LEU A 640 -22.53 -25.22 33.06
C LEU A 640 -23.93 -25.61 32.57
N THR A 641 -24.91 -25.86 33.46
CA THR A 641 -26.27 -26.23 33.07
C THR A 641 -26.93 -25.19 32.16
N TRP A 642 -26.61 -23.90 32.37
CA TRP A 642 -27.09 -22.82 31.51
C TRP A 642 -26.52 -22.92 30.08
N LEU A 643 -25.25 -23.28 29.93
CA LEU A 643 -24.56 -23.39 28.63
C LEU A 643 -25.07 -24.61 27.85
N LEU A 644 -25.33 -25.72 28.54
CA LEU A 644 -25.94 -26.91 27.95
C LEU A 644 -27.37 -26.65 27.48
N ARG A 645 -28.17 -25.97 28.32
CA ARG A 645 -29.54 -25.61 27.98
C ARG A 645 -29.55 -24.68 26.76
N LEU A 646 -28.70 -23.65 26.77
CA LEU A 646 -28.55 -22.73 25.66
C LEU A 646 -28.09 -23.45 24.38
N HIS A 647 -27.06 -24.30 24.45
CA HIS A 647 -26.57 -25.06 23.30
C HIS A 647 -27.60 -26.06 22.75
N SER A 648 -28.49 -26.61 23.61
CA SER A 648 -29.57 -27.49 23.17
C SER A 648 -30.71 -26.77 22.43
N GLN A 649 -30.82 -25.45 22.59
CA GLN A 649 -31.81 -24.61 21.93
C GLN A 649 -31.13 -23.78 20.83
N MET A 650 -31.06 -24.33 19.62
CA MET A 650 -30.26 -23.73 18.54
C MET A 650 -30.65 -22.27 18.22
N ASP A 651 -31.94 -21.92 18.31
CA ASP A 651 -32.42 -20.56 18.04
C ASP A 651 -31.98 -19.55 19.12
N ASP A 652 -32.02 -19.96 20.40
CA ASP A 652 -31.62 -19.12 21.53
C ASP A 652 -30.10 -18.90 21.55
N PHE A 653 -29.33 -19.95 21.27
CA PHE A 653 -27.88 -19.85 21.11
C PHE A 653 -27.49 -18.96 19.93
N ALA A 654 -28.15 -19.12 18.77
CA ALA A 654 -27.94 -18.25 17.62
C ALA A 654 -28.33 -16.80 17.92
N SER A 655 -29.41 -16.57 18.67
CA SER A 655 -29.80 -15.25 19.15
C SER A 655 -28.75 -14.63 20.06
N ALA A 656 -28.25 -15.38 21.04
CA ALA A 656 -27.22 -14.92 21.97
C ALA A 656 -25.91 -14.57 21.26
N LEU A 657 -25.48 -15.38 20.29
CA LEU A 657 -24.30 -15.10 19.48
C LEU A 657 -24.49 -13.86 18.59
N ARG A 658 -25.67 -13.66 17.99
CA ARG A 658 -25.98 -12.48 17.18
C ARG A 658 -25.93 -11.18 17.99
N GLU A 659 -26.54 -11.18 19.18
CA GLU A 659 -26.53 -10.00 20.06
C GLU A 659 -25.13 -9.72 20.61
N LEU A 660 -24.37 -10.76 20.94
CA LEU A 660 -22.98 -10.65 21.38
C LEU A 660 -22.09 -10.07 20.27
N GLU A 661 -22.24 -10.55 19.04
CA GLU A 661 -21.53 -10.00 17.89
C GLU A 661 -21.89 -8.53 17.64
N LYS A 662 -23.20 -8.22 17.69
CA LYS A 662 -23.71 -6.86 17.51
C LYS A 662 -23.21 -5.89 18.58
N SER A 663 -22.93 -6.37 19.80
CA SER A 663 -22.39 -5.53 20.87
C SER A 663 -21.01 -4.95 20.52
N GLY A 664 -20.19 -5.67 19.74
CA GLY A 664 -18.82 -5.25 19.45
C GLY A 664 -17.81 -5.47 20.59
N PHE A 665 -18.22 -6.09 21.71
CA PHE A 665 -17.29 -6.56 22.74
C PHE A 665 -16.45 -7.75 22.28
N VAL A 666 -17.03 -8.61 21.42
CA VAL A 666 -16.40 -9.82 20.91
C VAL A 666 -16.41 -9.76 19.38
N LYS A 667 -15.24 -9.97 18.77
CA LYS A 667 -15.09 -10.11 17.32
C LYS A 667 -15.13 -11.58 16.93
N PHE A 668 -15.84 -11.87 15.84
CA PHE A 668 -16.06 -13.23 15.35
C PHE A 668 -15.12 -13.49 14.17
N LYS A 669 -14.29 -14.53 14.27
CA LYS A 669 -13.48 -15.03 13.16
C LYS A 669 -14.28 -16.09 12.41
N ARG A 670 -14.41 -15.93 11.10
CA ARG A 670 -15.15 -16.87 10.23
C ARG A 670 -14.22 -17.50 9.19
N LYS A 671 -14.55 -18.73 8.76
CA LYS A 671 -13.90 -19.36 7.60
C LYS A 671 -14.42 -18.72 6.30
N ARG A 672 -13.69 -18.90 5.19
CA ARG A 672 -13.91 -18.31 3.84
C ARG A 672 -15.35 -18.31 3.28
N SER A 673 -16.30 -19.00 3.90
CA SER A 673 -17.71 -19.06 3.52
C SER A 673 -18.63 -18.09 4.29
N ASP A 674 -18.11 -17.24 5.19
CA ASP A 674 -18.84 -16.28 6.08
C ASP A 674 -19.98 -16.88 6.95
N THR A 675 -20.19 -18.18 6.89
CA THR A 675 -21.28 -18.88 7.58
C THR A 675 -20.81 -19.65 8.81
N ILE A 676 -19.53 -20.01 8.89
CA ILE A 676 -18.99 -20.85 9.98
C ILE A 676 -18.06 -20.00 10.85
N ILE A 677 -18.42 -19.89 12.13
CA ILE A 677 -17.60 -19.25 13.16
C ILE A 677 -16.47 -20.22 13.53
N ASP A 678 -15.23 -19.75 13.41
CA ASP A 678 -14.00 -20.49 13.71
C ASP A 678 -13.49 -20.17 15.12
N GLY A 679 -13.68 -18.92 15.58
CA GLY A 679 -13.29 -18.51 16.92
C GLY A 679 -13.69 -17.07 17.26
N PHE A 680 -13.33 -16.66 18.46
CA PHE A 680 -13.66 -15.38 19.06
C PHE A 680 -12.39 -14.61 19.44
N PHE A 681 -12.48 -13.28 19.42
CA PHE A 681 -11.43 -12.37 19.88
C PHE A 681 -12.03 -11.28 20.76
N ILE A 682 -11.43 -11.05 21.93
CA ILE A 682 -11.84 -10.00 22.87
C ILE A 682 -10.66 -9.07 23.08
N HIS A 683 -10.91 -7.76 23.04
CA HIS A 683 -9.87 -6.78 23.33
C HIS A 683 -9.54 -6.82 24.84
N ASP A 684 -8.27 -6.76 25.22
CA ASP A 684 -7.84 -6.82 26.63
C ASP A 684 -8.55 -5.83 27.56
N MET A 685 -8.75 -4.58 27.11
CA MET A 685 -9.50 -3.59 27.89
C MET A 685 -10.95 -4.00 28.15
N VAL A 686 -11.60 -4.64 27.17
CA VAL A 686 -12.96 -5.17 27.31
C VAL A 686 -12.94 -6.38 28.24
N ARG A 687 -12.01 -7.31 28.03
CA ARG A 687 -11.84 -8.49 28.89
C ARG A 687 -11.68 -8.08 30.34
N PHE A 688 -10.78 -7.15 30.61
CA PHE A 688 -10.49 -6.67 31.96
C PHE A 688 -11.70 -5.98 32.60
N PHE A 689 -12.40 -5.13 31.85
CA PHE A 689 -13.67 -4.55 32.29
C PHE A 689 -14.68 -5.63 32.70
N VAL A 690 -14.86 -6.67 31.86
CA VAL A 690 -15.79 -7.78 32.14
C VAL A 690 -15.35 -8.57 33.37
N GLN A 691 -14.05 -8.85 33.52
CA GLN A 691 -13.52 -9.56 34.69
C GLN A 691 -13.79 -8.79 35.99
N LEU A 692 -13.61 -7.48 35.99
CA LEU A 692 -13.91 -6.65 37.16
C LEU A 692 -15.42 -6.64 37.49
N LYS A 693 -16.28 -6.62 36.46
CA LYS A 693 -17.73 -6.73 36.67
C LYS A 693 -18.15 -8.08 37.23
N LEU A 694 -17.51 -9.17 36.80
CA LEU A 694 -17.69 -10.50 37.38
C LEU A 694 -17.31 -10.51 38.87
N PHE A 695 -16.16 -9.94 39.25
CA PHE A 695 -15.76 -9.86 40.66
C PHE A 695 -16.73 -9.05 41.54
N GLU A 696 -17.34 -7.97 41.01
CA GLU A 696 -18.38 -7.20 41.72
C GLU A 696 -19.66 -8.04 41.91
N GLU A 697 -20.12 -8.75 40.87
CA GLU A 697 -21.32 -9.60 40.91
C GLU A 697 -21.11 -10.81 41.84
N ASP A 698 -19.96 -11.49 41.78
CA ASP A 698 -19.59 -12.62 42.65
C ASP A 698 -19.46 -12.18 44.12
N MET A 699 -18.97 -10.96 44.40
CA MET A 699 -18.94 -10.41 45.76
C MET A 699 -20.35 -10.14 46.29
N LEU A 700 -21.29 -9.70 45.45
CA LEU A 700 -22.69 -9.47 45.82
C LEU A 700 -23.44 -10.78 46.06
N ASP A 701 -23.22 -11.80 45.23
CA ASP A 701 -23.82 -13.13 45.41
C ASP A 701 -23.26 -13.86 46.65
N ASN A 702 -21.96 -13.72 46.94
CA ASN A 702 -21.35 -14.26 48.16
C ASN A 702 -21.75 -13.47 49.42
N ALA A 703 -21.95 -12.15 49.34
CA ALA A 703 -22.46 -11.35 50.44
C ALA A 703 -23.93 -11.62 50.74
N ALA A 704 -24.73 -11.97 49.73
CA ALA A 704 -26.11 -12.43 49.89
C ALA A 704 -26.17 -13.81 50.57
N LEU A 705 -25.23 -14.72 50.26
CA LEU A 705 -25.06 -16.00 50.96
C LEU A 705 -24.62 -15.85 52.43
N ALA A 706 -23.83 -14.81 52.75
CA ALA A 706 -23.42 -14.50 54.12
C ALA A 706 -24.55 -13.94 55.01
N GLN A 707 -25.71 -13.60 54.44
CA GLN A 707 -26.90 -13.17 55.18
C GLN A 707 -27.86 -14.32 55.52
N ASP A 708 -27.51 -15.58 55.17
CA ASP A 708 -28.23 -16.76 55.64
C ASP A 708 -27.90 -17.03 57.13
N PRO A 709 -28.89 -16.97 58.05
CA PRO A 709 -28.68 -17.20 59.48
C PRO A 709 -28.06 -18.56 59.82
N ALA A 710 -28.06 -19.52 58.88
CA ALA A 710 -27.48 -20.85 59.06
C ALA A 710 -25.94 -20.85 59.10
N VAL A 711 -25.26 -19.85 58.51
CA VAL A 711 -23.79 -19.78 58.45
C VAL A 711 -23.19 -19.03 59.66
N ALA A 712 -24.00 -18.29 60.42
CA ALA A 712 -23.58 -17.47 61.55
C ALA A 712 -23.18 -18.26 62.83
N ALA A 713 -23.19 -19.59 62.81
CA ALA A 713 -22.93 -20.43 63.99
C ALA A 713 -21.78 -21.44 63.76
N GLY A 714 -20.53 -21.05 64.04
CA GLY A 714 -19.43 -22.02 64.08
C GLY A 714 -18.05 -21.43 64.37
N ARG A 715 -17.58 -21.61 65.61
CA ARG A 715 -16.35 -21.05 66.22
C ARG A 715 -15.01 -21.59 65.65
N PRO A 716 -13.87 -20.90 65.94
CA PRO A 716 -12.61 -20.98 65.21
C PRO A 716 -11.66 -22.09 65.71
N SER A 717 -10.81 -22.59 64.81
CA SER A 717 -9.64 -23.42 65.16
C SER A 717 -8.35 -22.65 64.91
N THR A 718 -7.61 -22.47 65.99
CA THR A 718 -6.33 -21.77 66.16
C THR A 718 -5.14 -22.67 65.80
N ALA A 719 -4.26 -22.22 64.89
CA ALA A 719 -2.83 -22.51 64.94
C ALA A 719 -2.05 -21.42 64.19
N MET A 720 -1.18 -20.75 64.96
CA MET A 720 -0.18 -19.72 64.67
C MET A 720 0.81 -20.10 63.54
N ALA A 721 1.68 -19.26 62.98
CA ALA A 721 1.89 -17.81 62.80
C ALA A 721 3.33 -17.71 62.23
N ASP A 722 3.58 -16.89 61.19
CA ASP A 722 4.73 -15.96 61.06
C ASP A 722 4.98 -15.43 59.62
N SER A 723 4.67 -14.13 59.43
CA SER A 723 5.28 -13.12 58.51
C SER A 723 5.10 -13.20 56.97
N PRO A 724 5.29 -12.08 56.23
CA PRO A 724 4.45 -10.88 56.14
C PRO A 724 3.73 -10.74 54.77
N GLN A 725 2.63 -9.98 54.78
CA GLN A 725 1.57 -9.89 53.76
C GLN A 725 2.02 -9.56 52.33
N GLN A 726 1.86 -10.53 51.42
CA GLN A 726 1.39 -10.31 50.05
C GLN A 726 -0.08 -10.75 50.01
N ILE A 727 -0.95 -9.87 49.52
CA ILE A 727 -2.36 -10.18 49.28
C ILE A 727 -2.41 -11.13 48.09
N ALA A 728 -2.50 -12.43 48.38
CA ALA A 728 -2.71 -13.47 47.38
C ALA A 728 -4.19 -13.50 46.95
N PRO A 729 -4.50 -13.63 45.65
CA PRO A 729 -5.84 -13.98 45.21
C PRO A 729 -6.18 -15.39 45.71
N ILE A 730 -7.33 -15.51 46.36
CA ILE A 730 -7.80 -16.76 46.96
C ILE A 730 -8.21 -17.73 45.83
N ALA A 731 -7.33 -18.69 45.60
CA ALA A 731 -7.56 -20.08 45.19
C ALA A 731 -8.55 -20.38 44.04
N VAL A 732 -8.01 -20.49 42.82
CA VAL A 732 -8.30 -21.61 41.92
C VAL A 732 -7.38 -22.76 42.35
N LYS A 733 -7.84 -23.59 43.30
CA LYS A 733 -7.33 -24.93 43.60
C LYS A 733 -8.48 -25.86 43.19
N ASP A 734 -8.40 -26.77 42.22
CA ASP A 734 -7.34 -27.69 41.85
C ASP A 734 -7.36 -27.92 40.32
N TRP A 735 -6.26 -27.74 39.59
CA TRP A 735 -6.18 -28.23 38.20
C TRP A 735 -4.75 -28.46 37.67
N GLU A 736 -3.87 -29.01 38.51
CA GLU A 736 -2.59 -29.57 38.05
C GLU A 736 -2.32 -30.91 38.74
N ALA A 737 -2.94 -31.99 38.23
CA ALA A 737 -2.45 -33.35 38.39
C ALA A 737 -3.15 -34.28 37.39
N GLY A 738 -2.47 -34.66 36.31
CA GLY A 738 -2.99 -35.64 35.35
C GLY A 738 -2.18 -35.74 34.07
N VAL A 739 -0.87 -35.99 34.19
CA VAL A 739 0.01 -36.44 33.09
C VAL A 739 -0.30 -37.92 32.81
N ILE A 740 -0.88 -38.22 31.64
CA ILE A 740 -0.44 -39.12 30.54
C ILE A 740 -1.55 -39.13 29.49
#